data_AF-A0A376G4R7-F1
#
_entry.id   AF-A0A376G4R7-F1
#
_cell.length_a   1.000
_cell.length_b   1.000
_cell.length_c   1.000
_cell.angle_alpha   90.00
_cell.angle_beta   90.00
_cell.angle_gamma   90.00
#
_symmetry.space_group_name_H-M   'P 1'
#
loop_
_entity.id
_entity.type
_entity.pdbx_description
1 polymer ?
#
loop_
_entity_poly.entity_id
_entity_poly.type
_entity_poly.pdbx_seq_one_letter_code
_entity_poly.pdbx_strand_id
1 'polypeptide(L)'
;MNILNKILQGFLGDKNAKDVKELRKYVDLANEAGQKLSSLSIDELRGQTLEFKAKLADATKDFKTQIEELKKQVEETEDFGVKEDLYAKIDKINKEAYEVEEKILLEILPEAFAVMRETGKRFTENETLEVTASEFDKVLVNRGHDFVSLKDDNTAIWKNSWDAAGRQVTWDMSHYDVQFIGGTALHLGRIAEMQTGEGKTLVATLPIYLNALTGRGVHLVTVNDYLAKRDMAWMRPIFSFHGLSVDCIDNHQPNSPGRRDAYASDIVYGTNNEFGFDYLRDNMANTPDALVQRELNFAIVDEVDSVLIDDARTPLIISGPVPQGDRHEFDVLRPKIDRLYQMQREMLGKTLNEAKTLFKQGDLKEGGFKLYQVYRGLPKYKPLIKFLSQDGIRAQLQKTEAHFIQDNNREMPKVDEHLYFVIDEKQNQSDLTDKGIEYLSKGMEDENFFILPDVSTNIGAIENSGKTKEEILQMKEEFFRDFSIKSERIHTLSQLLKAYTLFEKDIEYVVVEGEVKIVDESTGRIMDGRRYSDGLHQAIEAKENVKIEAATQTFATITLQNYFRMYNKLGGMTGTAETEAGEFWEIYKLDVVSIPTNRPILRNDKNDIVFKTNREKYKAVIEEIVRLSQDDKRPVLVGTTNVEISELLSKALKLRGINHNVLNAKLHKSEADIVTEAGKPGAVTIATNMAGRGTDIKLTKEVKESGGLAIIGTERHDSRRVDRQLRGRAGRQGDPGSSQFFVSLEDSLMRLFGSERIAKLMDRMGHKDGEVIEHSMITKSIERAQKKVEENNFGIRKRLLEYDDVMNKQREVIYKRRHNALFGDRLEVDIANMIYDVAASVVKSNKDFEDFDQYELDLIKFFTMGTPVTEDEFRSKSIKDLTNITYDAAIEDYKARMKYVAETAFPVISNVFENQGHMFSRIQVPFTDGIRQMTVVCDLKEAYESQGKTLIKDFEKSVVLSLIDDNWKEHLRDVDDLRKTSQNAVYEQKDPLVVYKQESFHIFQRMLDTVNKEIISFLFKGELPNTQKEESVEETESVN
;
A
#
# COMPACT_ATOMS: atom_id res chain seq x y z
N MET A 1 35.25 1.80 11.16
CA MET A 1 34.12 0.84 11.05
C MET A 1 34.55 -0.62 10.85
N ASN A 2 35.42 -0.97 9.89
CA ASN A 2 35.72 -2.39 9.59
C ASN A 2 36.44 -3.18 10.71
N ILE A 3 37.25 -2.50 11.52
CA ILE A 3 37.93 -3.09 12.69
C ILE A 3 36.95 -3.22 13.87
N LEU A 4 36.10 -2.21 14.10
CA LEU A 4 35.07 -2.26 15.14
C LEU A 4 34.04 -3.36 14.86
N ASN A 5 33.61 -3.54 13.60
CA ASN A 5 32.68 -4.60 13.21
C ASN A 5 33.29 -6.00 13.35
N LYS A 6 34.58 -6.19 13.02
CA LYS A 6 35.28 -7.46 13.26
C LYS A 6 35.48 -7.75 14.75
N ILE A 7 35.74 -6.73 15.56
CA ILE A 7 35.85 -6.86 17.02
C ILE A 7 34.48 -7.17 17.63
N LEU A 8 33.40 -6.51 17.19
CA LEU A 8 32.03 -6.78 17.59
C LEU A 8 31.58 -8.19 17.17
N GLN A 9 31.87 -8.65 15.95
CA GLN A 9 31.61 -10.03 15.52
C GLN A 9 32.42 -11.06 16.34
N GLY A 10 33.66 -10.74 16.70
CA GLY A 10 34.49 -11.58 17.56
C GLY A 10 34.01 -11.67 19.01
N PHE A 11 33.32 -10.64 19.52
CA PHE A 11 32.80 -10.58 20.90
C PHE A 11 31.35 -11.08 21.04
N LEU A 12 30.49 -10.85 20.04
CA LEU A 12 29.06 -11.20 20.07
C LEU A 12 28.74 -12.50 19.31
N GLY A 13 29.69 -13.04 18.55
CA GLY A 13 29.46 -14.13 17.60
C GLY A 13 28.73 -13.67 16.33
N ASP A 14 28.63 -14.56 15.34
CA ASP A 14 27.81 -14.33 14.16
C ASP A 14 26.33 -14.54 14.52
N LYS A 15 25.55 -13.45 14.54
CA LYS A 15 24.11 -13.46 14.85
C LYS A 15 23.38 -14.50 14.00
N ASN A 16 23.65 -14.53 12.69
CA ASN A 16 22.96 -15.43 11.78
C ASN A 16 23.30 -16.90 12.10
N ALA A 17 24.56 -17.20 12.41
CA ALA A 17 24.95 -18.55 12.82
C ALA A 17 24.25 -18.99 14.13
N LYS A 18 24.04 -18.06 15.07
CA LYS A 18 23.29 -18.32 16.30
C LYS A 18 21.81 -18.59 16.01
N ASP A 19 21.18 -17.77 15.18
CA ASP A 19 19.77 -17.92 14.80
C ASP A 19 19.53 -19.25 14.05
N VAL A 20 20.36 -19.57 13.06
CA VAL A 20 20.28 -20.84 12.34
C VAL A 20 20.49 -22.04 13.28
N LYS A 21 21.41 -21.94 14.24
CA LYS A 21 21.62 -23.00 15.24
C LYS A 21 20.40 -23.17 16.15
N GLU A 22 19.75 -22.09 16.54
CA GLU A 22 18.51 -22.13 17.33
C GLU A 22 17.40 -22.82 16.54
N LEU A 23 17.21 -22.48 15.28
CA LEU A 23 16.15 -23.04 14.44
C LEU A 23 16.41 -24.51 14.08
N ARG A 24 17.68 -24.92 13.96
CA ARG A 24 18.07 -26.29 13.63
C ARG A 24 17.54 -27.33 14.63
N LYS A 25 17.33 -26.95 15.90
CA LYS A 25 16.76 -27.86 16.91
C LYS A 25 15.38 -28.40 16.48
N TYR A 26 14.57 -27.59 15.80
CA TYR A 26 13.25 -28.00 15.32
C TYR A 26 13.34 -28.94 14.12
N VAL A 27 14.38 -28.80 13.30
CA VAL A 27 14.67 -29.74 12.20
C VAL A 27 14.98 -31.12 12.77
N ASP A 28 15.82 -31.20 13.79
CA ASP A 28 16.19 -32.46 14.41
C ASP A 28 14.97 -33.17 15.04
N LEU A 29 14.12 -32.41 15.74
CA LEU A 29 12.86 -32.92 16.30
C LEU A 29 11.89 -33.38 15.22
N ALA A 30 11.76 -32.64 14.12
CA ALA A 30 10.87 -33.01 13.04
C ALA A 30 11.40 -34.20 12.23
N ASN A 31 12.71 -34.39 12.18
CA ASN A 31 13.36 -35.60 11.68
C ASN A 31 13.05 -36.82 12.53
N GLU A 32 13.09 -36.69 13.86
CA GLU A 32 12.67 -37.76 14.76
C GLU A 32 11.18 -38.08 14.61
N ALA A 33 10.31 -37.07 14.56
CA ALA A 33 8.87 -37.26 14.34
C ALA A 33 8.58 -37.95 13.00
N GLY A 34 9.27 -37.55 11.93
CA GLY A 34 9.12 -38.14 10.60
C GLY A 34 9.42 -39.63 10.53
N GLN A 35 10.38 -40.12 11.33
CA GLN A 35 10.67 -41.56 11.40
C GLN A 35 9.47 -42.35 11.93
N LYS A 36 8.76 -41.81 12.94
CA LYS A 36 7.55 -42.43 13.52
C LYS A 36 6.41 -42.42 12.49
N LEU A 37 6.21 -41.29 11.81
CA LEU A 37 5.15 -41.08 10.82
C LEU A 37 5.29 -41.97 9.57
N SER A 38 6.51 -42.33 9.17
CA SER A 38 6.77 -43.17 7.99
C SER A 38 6.08 -44.55 8.04
N SER A 39 5.75 -45.03 9.24
CA SER A 39 5.07 -46.31 9.46
C SER A 39 3.54 -46.24 9.42
N LEU A 40 2.96 -45.03 9.44
CA LEU A 40 1.52 -44.83 9.45
C LEU A 40 0.89 -45.15 8.10
N SER A 41 -0.35 -45.66 8.11
CA SER A 41 -1.20 -45.70 6.91
C SER A 41 -1.50 -44.29 6.39
N ILE A 42 -2.06 -44.19 5.19
CA ILE A 42 -2.40 -42.88 4.58
C ILE A 42 -3.53 -42.21 5.39
N ASP A 43 -4.53 -42.98 5.83
CA ASP A 43 -5.62 -42.46 6.67
C ASP A 43 -5.12 -42.02 8.05
N GLU A 44 -4.20 -42.75 8.69
CA GLU A 44 -3.62 -42.32 9.97
C GLU A 44 -2.78 -41.05 9.83
N LEU A 45 -2.00 -40.91 8.74
CA LEU A 45 -1.24 -39.69 8.44
C LEU A 45 -2.18 -38.48 8.28
N ARG A 46 -3.29 -38.68 7.56
CA ARG A 46 -4.35 -37.67 7.39
C ARG A 46 -5.06 -37.35 8.70
N GLY A 47 -5.26 -38.35 9.56
CA GLY A 47 -5.86 -38.22 10.89
C GLY A 47 -5.07 -37.34 11.86
N GLN A 48 -3.75 -37.18 11.65
CA GLN A 48 -2.90 -36.32 12.48
C GLN A 48 -3.40 -34.86 12.53
N THR A 49 -3.95 -34.34 11.43
CA THR A 49 -4.53 -32.99 11.41
C THR A 49 -5.69 -32.85 12.41
N LEU A 50 -6.54 -33.87 12.51
CA LEU A 50 -7.66 -33.87 13.46
C LEU A 50 -7.16 -33.91 14.91
N GLU A 51 -6.10 -34.68 15.18
CA GLU A 51 -5.45 -34.72 16.50
C GLU A 51 -4.87 -33.35 16.88
N PHE A 52 -4.21 -32.65 15.95
CA PHE A 52 -3.70 -31.31 16.21
C PHE A 52 -4.81 -30.29 16.46
N LYS A 53 -5.89 -30.32 15.65
CA LYS A 53 -7.06 -29.45 15.86
C LYS A 53 -7.73 -29.73 17.21
N ALA A 54 -7.83 -30.99 17.62
CA ALA A 54 -8.36 -31.37 18.93
C ALA A 54 -7.51 -30.83 20.08
N LYS A 55 -6.17 -30.97 20.00
CA LYS A 55 -5.24 -30.39 21.00
C LYS A 55 -5.42 -28.88 21.16
N LEU A 56 -5.58 -28.14 20.05
CA LEU A 56 -5.83 -26.69 20.08
C LEU A 56 -7.21 -26.34 20.67
N ALA A 57 -8.25 -27.10 20.29
CA ALA A 57 -9.59 -26.89 20.81
C ALA A 57 -9.68 -27.16 22.32
N ASP A 58 -9.05 -28.23 22.80
CA ASP A 58 -9.01 -28.58 24.22
C ASP A 58 -8.26 -27.51 25.04
N ALA A 59 -7.14 -26.99 24.51
CA ALA A 59 -6.36 -25.94 25.18
C ALA A 59 -7.12 -24.60 25.29
N THR A 60 -8.11 -24.35 24.43
CA THR A 60 -8.85 -23.07 24.37
C THR A 60 -10.28 -23.14 24.89
N LYS A 61 -10.75 -24.33 25.26
CA LYS A 61 -12.15 -24.59 25.65
C LYS A 61 -12.63 -23.74 26.83
N ASP A 62 -11.81 -23.63 27.87
CA ASP A 62 -12.16 -22.89 29.09
C ASP A 62 -12.27 -21.39 28.80
N PHE A 63 -11.38 -20.84 27.97
CA PHE A 63 -11.43 -19.44 27.57
C PHE A 63 -12.68 -19.13 26.75
N LYS A 64 -13.04 -20.00 25.78
CA LYS A 64 -14.27 -19.85 24.98
C LYS A 64 -15.52 -19.85 25.86
N THR A 65 -15.59 -20.76 26.84
CA THR A 65 -16.71 -20.84 27.78
C THR A 65 -16.82 -19.56 28.63
N GLN A 66 -15.69 -19.03 29.11
CA GLN A 66 -15.67 -17.76 29.88
C GLN A 66 -16.10 -16.57 29.02
N ILE A 67 -15.68 -16.50 27.75
CA ILE A 67 -16.09 -15.44 26.82
C ILE A 67 -17.60 -15.48 26.58
N GLU A 68 -18.16 -16.66 26.35
CA GLU A 68 -19.61 -16.84 26.16
C GLU A 68 -20.41 -16.42 27.40
N GLU A 69 -19.94 -16.79 28.60
CA GLU A 69 -20.57 -16.38 29.86
C GLU A 69 -20.52 -14.87 30.08
N LEU A 70 -19.37 -14.22 29.80
CA LEU A 70 -19.23 -12.77 29.90
C LEU A 70 -20.09 -12.04 28.87
N LYS A 71 -20.19 -12.54 27.63
CA LYS A 71 -21.09 -11.98 26.62
C LYS A 71 -22.55 -12.03 27.07
N LYS A 72 -22.97 -13.12 27.70
CA LYS A 72 -24.32 -13.22 28.28
C LYS A 72 -24.54 -12.20 29.41
N GLN A 73 -23.55 -11.98 30.28
CA GLN A 73 -23.64 -10.96 31.32
C GLN A 73 -23.74 -9.54 30.76
N VAL A 74 -23.10 -9.27 29.61
CA VAL A 74 -23.21 -7.99 28.90
C VAL A 74 -24.62 -7.76 28.38
N GLU A 75 -25.30 -8.80 27.89
CA GLU A 75 -26.68 -8.70 27.41
C GLU A 75 -27.69 -8.51 28.56
N GLU A 76 -27.40 -9.05 29.74
CA GLU A 76 -28.31 -8.99 30.91
C GLU A 76 -28.23 -7.66 31.70
N THR A 77 -27.15 -6.90 31.60
CA THR A 77 -26.97 -5.64 32.33
C THR A 77 -27.39 -4.41 31.52
N GLU A 78 -27.99 -3.40 32.17
CA GLU A 78 -28.30 -2.09 31.56
C GLU A 78 -27.32 -0.98 32.01
N ASP A 79 -26.35 -1.32 32.88
CA ASP A 79 -25.33 -0.40 33.38
C ASP A 79 -24.14 -0.35 32.41
N PHE A 80 -23.93 0.83 31.82
CA PHE A 80 -22.86 1.05 30.84
C PHE A 80 -21.45 0.87 31.42
N GLY A 81 -21.21 1.25 32.68
CA GLY A 81 -19.91 1.07 33.33
C GLY A 81 -19.59 -0.40 33.55
N VAL A 82 -20.59 -1.18 33.94
CA VAL A 82 -20.45 -2.64 34.05
C VAL A 82 -20.20 -3.29 32.68
N LYS A 83 -20.89 -2.85 31.62
CA LYS A 83 -20.64 -3.33 30.26
C LYS A 83 -19.20 -3.08 29.82
N GLU A 84 -18.68 -1.87 30.05
CA GLU A 84 -17.30 -1.52 29.70
C GLU A 84 -16.28 -2.45 30.38
N ASP A 85 -16.43 -2.68 31.68
CA ASP A 85 -15.57 -3.60 32.45
C ASP A 85 -15.65 -5.04 31.94
N LEU A 86 -16.83 -5.51 31.56
CA LEU A 86 -17.02 -6.86 31.01
C LEU A 86 -16.36 -7.00 29.63
N TYR A 87 -16.51 -6.00 28.76
CA TYR A 87 -15.83 -5.98 27.47
C TYR A 87 -14.30 -5.96 27.60
N ALA A 88 -13.76 -5.19 28.56
CA ALA A 88 -12.33 -5.19 28.85
C ALA A 88 -11.83 -6.58 29.33
N LYS A 89 -12.63 -7.31 30.10
CA LYS A 89 -12.32 -8.70 30.49
C LYS A 89 -12.34 -9.65 29.29
N ILE A 90 -13.32 -9.53 28.41
CA ILE A 90 -13.39 -10.33 27.17
C ILE A 90 -12.15 -10.11 26.32
N ASP A 91 -11.75 -8.85 26.11
CA ASP A 91 -10.57 -8.50 25.30
C ASP A 91 -9.29 -9.09 25.91
N LYS A 92 -9.16 -9.07 27.24
CA LYS A 92 -8.05 -9.69 27.96
C LYS A 92 -8.01 -11.21 27.77
N ILE A 93 -9.15 -11.89 27.92
CA ILE A 93 -9.26 -13.34 27.77
C ILE A 93 -8.95 -13.78 26.35
N ASN A 94 -9.42 -13.04 25.33
CA ASN A 94 -9.10 -13.30 23.93
C ASN A 94 -7.59 -13.28 23.67
N LYS A 95 -6.88 -12.31 24.28
CA LYS A 95 -5.42 -12.22 24.17
C LYS A 95 -4.72 -13.39 24.85
N GLU A 96 -5.15 -13.75 26.06
CA GLU A 96 -4.59 -14.91 26.79
C GLU A 96 -4.82 -16.23 26.02
N ALA A 97 -6.00 -16.40 25.42
CA ALA A 97 -6.32 -17.55 24.58
C ALA A 97 -5.38 -17.64 23.36
N TYR A 98 -5.13 -16.52 22.68
CA TYR A 98 -4.19 -16.47 21.55
C TYR A 98 -2.75 -16.83 21.96
N GLU A 99 -2.27 -16.34 23.11
CA GLU A 99 -0.95 -16.68 23.64
C GLU A 99 -0.81 -18.18 23.95
N VAL A 100 -1.87 -18.82 24.44
CA VAL A 100 -1.91 -20.27 24.65
C VAL A 100 -1.91 -21.03 23.33
N GLU A 101 -2.70 -20.59 22.34
CA GLU A 101 -2.70 -21.18 20.99
C GLU A 101 -1.30 -21.17 20.37
N GLU A 102 -0.61 -20.03 20.38
CA GLU A 102 0.76 -19.90 19.85
C GLU A 102 1.75 -20.83 20.54
N LYS A 103 1.62 -21.03 21.86
CA LYS A 103 2.45 -21.99 22.59
C LYS A 103 2.21 -23.42 22.12
N ILE A 104 0.96 -23.82 21.96
CA ILE A 104 0.61 -25.15 21.46
C ILE A 104 1.08 -25.34 20.02
N LEU A 105 0.95 -24.32 19.16
CA LEU A 105 1.49 -24.37 17.79
C LEU A 105 2.99 -24.65 17.78
N LEU A 106 3.77 -24.03 18.67
CA LEU A 106 5.21 -24.31 18.81
C LEU A 106 5.50 -25.73 19.30
N GLU A 107 4.66 -26.28 20.18
CA GLU A 107 4.80 -27.66 20.66
C GLU A 107 4.53 -28.68 19.54
N ILE A 108 3.50 -28.48 18.72
CA ILE A 108 3.16 -29.38 17.62
C ILE A 108 3.97 -29.14 16.34
N LEU A 109 4.69 -28.01 16.22
CA LEU A 109 5.42 -27.60 15.02
C LEU A 109 6.30 -28.73 14.41
N PRO A 110 7.13 -29.46 15.19
CA PRO A 110 7.97 -30.51 14.62
C PRO A 110 7.16 -31.65 14.00
N GLU A 111 6.08 -32.07 14.66
CA GLU A 111 5.18 -33.13 14.19
C GLU A 111 4.40 -32.66 12.95
N ALA A 112 3.85 -31.45 12.98
CA ALA A 112 3.10 -30.86 11.88
C ALA A 112 3.97 -30.70 10.61
N PHE A 113 5.21 -30.26 10.75
CA PHE A 113 6.13 -30.14 9.61
C PHE A 113 6.52 -31.52 9.06
N ALA A 114 6.71 -32.50 9.94
CA ALA A 114 6.99 -33.87 9.54
C ALA A 114 5.82 -34.50 8.77
N VAL A 115 4.56 -34.24 9.17
CA VAL A 115 3.35 -34.66 8.43
C VAL A 115 3.35 -34.10 7.01
N MET A 116 3.63 -32.81 6.84
CA MET A 116 3.66 -32.18 5.52
C MET A 116 4.77 -32.76 4.63
N ARG A 117 5.96 -33.01 5.18
CA ARG A 117 7.04 -33.65 4.43
C ARG A 117 6.70 -35.09 4.03
N GLU A 118 6.17 -35.89 4.94
CA GLU A 118 5.78 -37.27 4.66
C GLU A 118 4.64 -37.32 3.63
N THR A 119 3.70 -36.37 3.68
CA THR A 119 2.65 -36.22 2.66
C THR A 119 3.26 -35.93 1.28
N GLY A 120 4.14 -34.92 1.18
CA GLY A 120 4.80 -34.59 -0.08
C GLY A 120 5.62 -35.75 -0.65
N LYS A 121 6.28 -36.52 0.22
CA LYS A 121 6.99 -37.74 -0.17
C LYS A 121 6.03 -38.80 -0.74
N ARG A 122 4.89 -39.08 -0.09
CA ARG A 122 3.91 -40.07 -0.57
C ARG A 122 3.28 -39.68 -1.92
N PHE A 123 2.99 -38.40 -2.13
CA PHE A 123 2.54 -37.89 -3.44
C PHE A 123 3.63 -38.01 -4.52
N THR A 124 4.91 -37.92 -4.15
CA THR A 124 6.02 -38.11 -5.09
C THR A 124 6.20 -39.58 -5.48
N GLU A 125 6.03 -40.49 -4.52
CA GLU A 125 6.25 -41.93 -4.72
C GLU A 125 5.07 -42.66 -5.37
N ASN A 126 3.87 -42.08 -5.35
CA ASN A 126 2.63 -42.72 -5.83
C ASN A 126 1.85 -41.80 -6.78
N GLU A 127 1.37 -42.34 -7.90
CA GLU A 127 0.49 -41.61 -8.83
C GLU A 127 -0.88 -41.28 -8.23
N THR A 128 -1.37 -42.18 -7.38
CA THR A 128 -2.65 -42.04 -6.68
C THR A 128 -2.55 -42.53 -5.24
N LEU A 129 -3.28 -41.87 -4.33
CA LEU A 129 -3.46 -42.27 -2.94
C LEU A 129 -4.95 -42.58 -2.70
N GLU A 130 -5.24 -43.78 -2.23
CA GLU A 130 -6.59 -44.22 -1.84
C GLU A 130 -6.78 -43.97 -0.33
N VAL A 131 -7.85 -43.27 0.04
CA VAL A 131 -8.17 -42.88 1.43
C VAL A 131 -9.65 -43.05 1.72
N THR A 132 -10.00 -43.11 3.00
CA THR A 132 -11.39 -43.04 3.44
C THR A 132 -11.97 -41.67 3.08
N ALA A 133 -13.11 -41.66 2.38
CA ALA A 133 -13.77 -40.43 1.92
C ALA A 133 -14.38 -39.66 3.10
N SER A 134 -13.97 -38.41 3.26
CA SER A 134 -14.56 -37.44 4.17
C SER A 134 -15.66 -36.62 3.47
N GLU A 135 -16.51 -35.94 4.23
CA GLU A 135 -17.49 -34.99 3.67
C GLU A 135 -16.81 -33.86 2.89
N PHE A 136 -15.61 -33.44 3.31
CA PHE A 136 -14.84 -32.44 2.59
C PHE A 136 -14.39 -32.94 1.21
N ASP A 137 -14.01 -34.21 1.08
CA ASP A 137 -13.67 -34.81 -0.22
C ASP A 137 -14.85 -34.78 -1.18
N LYS A 138 -16.06 -35.10 -0.68
CA LYS A 138 -17.30 -35.05 -1.46
C LYS A 138 -17.59 -33.64 -1.95
N VAL A 139 -17.41 -32.62 -1.09
CA VAL A 139 -17.54 -31.21 -1.48
C VAL A 139 -16.55 -30.84 -2.57
N LEU A 140 -15.28 -31.26 -2.46
CA LEU A 140 -14.26 -30.96 -3.46
C LEU A 140 -14.59 -31.59 -4.83
N VAL A 141 -15.05 -32.85 -4.83
CA VAL A 141 -15.47 -33.54 -6.06
C VAL A 141 -16.67 -32.84 -6.69
N ASN A 142 -17.67 -32.46 -5.89
CA ASN A 142 -18.85 -31.74 -6.37
C ASN A 142 -18.53 -30.34 -6.93
N ARG A 143 -17.46 -29.70 -6.42
CA ARG A 143 -16.94 -28.44 -6.95
C ARG A 143 -16.08 -28.61 -8.22
N GLY A 144 -15.90 -29.84 -8.71
CA GLY A 144 -15.22 -30.14 -9.97
C GLY A 144 -13.69 -30.12 -9.89
N HIS A 145 -13.10 -30.34 -8.72
CA HIS A 145 -11.65 -30.46 -8.58
C HIS A 145 -11.11 -31.74 -9.23
N ASP A 146 -10.04 -31.63 -10.01
CA ASP A 146 -9.47 -32.70 -10.84
C ASP A 146 -8.48 -33.62 -10.10
N PHE A 147 -7.93 -33.14 -8.98
CA PHE A 147 -6.98 -33.83 -8.11
C PHE A 147 -7.61 -34.84 -7.14
N VAL A 148 -8.94 -34.87 -7.01
CA VAL A 148 -9.67 -35.82 -6.15
C VAL A 148 -10.87 -36.39 -6.89
N SER A 149 -11.18 -37.66 -6.65
CA SER A 149 -12.35 -38.35 -7.23
C SER A 149 -12.89 -39.40 -6.27
N LEU A 150 -14.18 -39.73 -6.35
CA LEU A 150 -14.78 -40.81 -5.58
C LEU A 150 -14.75 -42.11 -6.37
N LYS A 151 -14.26 -43.18 -5.73
CA LYS A 151 -14.37 -44.56 -6.25
C LYS A 151 -15.74 -45.15 -5.90
N ASP A 152 -16.21 -44.85 -4.69
CA ASP A 152 -17.52 -45.15 -4.11
C ASP A 152 -17.83 -44.14 -2.99
N ASP A 153 -18.95 -44.31 -2.27
CA ASP A 153 -19.40 -43.38 -1.23
C ASP A 153 -18.44 -43.27 -0.02
N ASN A 154 -17.55 -44.25 0.17
CA ASN A 154 -16.65 -44.34 1.32
C ASN A 154 -15.17 -44.20 0.94
N THR A 155 -14.83 -44.13 -0.35
CA THR A 155 -13.45 -44.19 -0.83
C THR A 155 -13.14 -43.04 -1.79
N ALA A 156 -12.14 -42.23 -1.44
CA ALA A 156 -11.63 -41.15 -2.28
C ALA A 156 -10.25 -41.50 -2.84
N ILE A 157 -10.02 -41.13 -4.10
CA ILE A 157 -8.74 -41.27 -4.80
C ILE A 157 -8.17 -39.87 -5.05
N TRP A 158 -7.00 -39.61 -4.48
CA TRP A 158 -6.22 -38.40 -4.67
C TRP A 158 -5.12 -38.65 -5.70
N LYS A 159 -4.96 -37.74 -6.66
CA LYS A 159 -3.93 -37.84 -7.72
C LYS A 159 -2.72 -36.98 -7.38
N ASN A 160 -1.55 -37.40 -7.83
CA ASN A 160 -0.33 -36.58 -7.73
C ASN A 160 -0.15 -35.58 -8.88
N SER A 161 -1.10 -35.51 -9.82
CA SER A 161 -1.05 -34.59 -10.94
C SER A 161 -2.38 -33.92 -11.20
N TRP A 162 -2.34 -32.62 -11.49
CA TRP A 162 -3.51 -31.74 -11.66
C TRP A 162 -3.18 -30.50 -12.49
N ASP A 163 -4.21 -29.79 -12.92
CA ASP A 163 -4.07 -28.48 -13.56
C ASP A 163 -3.80 -27.38 -12.54
N ALA A 164 -2.70 -26.67 -12.69
CA ALA A 164 -2.37 -25.47 -11.92
C ALA A 164 -2.35 -24.25 -12.84
N ALA A 165 -3.46 -23.53 -12.90
CA ALA A 165 -3.66 -22.32 -13.72
C ALA A 165 -3.44 -22.54 -15.23
N GLY A 166 -3.93 -23.66 -15.77
CA GLY A 166 -3.84 -24.02 -17.19
C GLY A 166 -2.57 -24.77 -17.57
N ARG A 167 -1.82 -25.29 -16.59
CA ARG A 167 -0.64 -26.11 -16.80
C ARG A 167 -0.75 -27.39 -15.98
N GLN A 168 -0.59 -28.53 -16.63
CA GLN A 168 -0.47 -29.81 -15.94
C GLN A 168 0.81 -29.82 -15.09
N VAL A 169 0.64 -30.03 -13.79
CA VAL A 169 1.73 -30.20 -12.83
C VAL A 169 1.67 -31.60 -12.24
N THR A 170 2.83 -32.21 -12.02
CA THR A 170 2.98 -33.45 -11.27
C THR A 170 3.80 -33.14 -10.03
N TRP A 171 3.33 -33.56 -8.87
CA TRP A 171 4.03 -33.37 -7.61
C TRP A 171 5.27 -34.28 -7.54
N ASP A 172 6.45 -33.68 -7.55
CA ASP A 172 7.75 -34.35 -7.53
C ASP A 172 8.68 -33.82 -6.42
N MET A 173 8.09 -33.28 -5.35
CA MET A 173 8.81 -32.52 -4.33
C MET A 173 8.70 -33.12 -2.93
N SER A 174 9.83 -33.14 -2.23
CA SER A 174 9.91 -33.41 -0.79
C SER A 174 10.75 -32.32 -0.13
N HIS A 175 10.38 -31.93 1.09
CA HIS A 175 11.08 -30.86 1.78
C HIS A 175 12.50 -31.25 2.21
N TYR A 176 13.42 -30.30 2.10
CA TYR A 176 14.80 -30.38 2.61
C TYR A 176 14.92 -29.80 4.04
N ASP A 177 15.97 -30.19 4.76
CA ASP A 177 16.26 -29.68 6.12
C ASP A 177 16.38 -28.14 6.16
N VAL A 178 16.99 -27.53 5.15
CA VAL A 178 17.11 -26.06 5.06
C VAL A 178 15.74 -25.38 4.91
N GLN A 179 14.78 -26.06 4.30
CA GLN A 179 13.42 -25.56 4.14
C GLN A 179 12.64 -25.63 5.46
N PHE A 180 12.96 -26.59 6.34
CA PHE A 180 12.39 -26.63 7.69
C PHE A 180 12.89 -25.46 8.54
N ILE A 181 14.16 -25.08 8.39
CA ILE A 181 14.71 -23.87 9.03
C ILE A 181 13.94 -22.64 8.55
N GLY A 182 13.76 -22.50 7.23
CA GLY A 182 12.99 -21.41 6.62
C GLY A 182 11.53 -21.38 7.11
N GLY A 183 10.84 -22.52 7.10
CA GLY A 183 9.45 -22.64 7.57
C GLY A 183 9.30 -22.30 9.06
N THR A 184 10.29 -22.67 9.88
CA THR A 184 10.30 -22.33 11.32
C THR A 184 10.52 -20.84 11.52
N ALA A 185 11.43 -20.22 10.75
CA ALA A 185 11.64 -18.77 10.79
C ALA A 185 10.36 -18.01 10.45
N LEU A 186 9.64 -18.45 9.40
CA LEU A 186 8.34 -17.87 9.02
C LEU A 186 7.28 -18.01 10.11
N HIS A 187 7.15 -19.19 10.73
CA HIS A 187 6.22 -19.39 11.83
C HIS A 187 6.52 -18.50 13.04
N LEU A 188 7.80 -18.23 13.32
CA LEU A 188 8.24 -17.34 14.41
C LEU A 188 8.10 -15.84 14.09
N GLY A 189 7.45 -15.47 12.99
CA GLY A 189 7.27 -14.08 12.59
C GLY A 189 8.57 -13.40 12.13
N ARG A 190 9.44 -14.14 11.42
CA ARG A 190 10.70 -13.64 10.87
C ARG A 190 10.69 -13.69 9.35
N ILE A 191 11.66 -12.99 8.75
CA ILE A 191 11.95 -13.09 7.32
C ILE A 191 12.94 -14.22 7.07
N ALA A 192 12.54 -15.20 6.26
CA ALA A 192 13.41 -16.25 5.75
C ALA A 192 14.08 -15.77 4.45
N GLU A 193 15.35 -15.36 4.52
CA GLU A 193 16.14 -15.10 3.31
C GLU A 193 16.63 -16.44 2.73
N MET A 194 15.98 -16.88 1.66
CA MET A 194 16.28 -18.11 0.93
C MET A 194 16.59 -17.79 -0.54
N GLN A 195 17.77 -18.22 -1.00
CA GLN A 195 18.20 -17.99 -2.37
C GLN A 195 17.18 -18.52 -3.40
N THR A 196 17.12 -17.88 -4.57
CA THR A 196 16.13 -18.27 -5.58
C THR A 196 16.41 -19.71 -6.06
N GLY A 197 15.37 -20.54 -6.11
CA GLY A 197 15.50 -21.98 -6.40
C GLY A 197 15.65 -22.88 -5.17
N GLU A 198 15.65 -22.34 -3.94
CA GLU A 198 15.57 -23.13 -2.71
C GLU A 198 14.14 -23.61 -2.37
N GLY A 199 13.14 -23.30 -3.21
CA GLY A 199 11.76 -23.77 -3.05
C GLY A 199 10.90 -22.95 -2.09
N LYS A 200 10.94 -21.62 -2.19
CA LYS A 200 10.18 -20.68 -1.32
C LYS A 200 8.68 -21.01 -1.23
N THR A 201 8.02 -21.25 -2.37
CA THR A 201 6.59 -21.66 -2.41
C THR A 201 6.34 -22.94 -1.60
N LEU A 202 7.24 -23.93 -1.71
CA LEU A 202 7.14 -25.18 -0.96
C LEU A 202 7.41 -24.96 0.54
N VAL A 203 8.38 -24.12 0.90
CA VAL A 203 8.71 -23.77 2.30
C VAL A 203 7.51 -23.17 3.00
N ALA A 204 6.77 -22.27 2.34
CA ALA A 204 5.60 -21.62 2.91
C ALA A 204 4.49 -22.60 3.31
N THR A 205 4.40 -23.78 2.67
CA THR A 205 3.39 -24.78 3.04
C THR A 205 3.49 -25.25 4.49
N LEU A 206 4.70 -25.27 5.07
CA LEU A 206 4.95 -25.71 6.44
C LEU A 206 4.27 -24.78 7.48
N PRO A 207 4.61 -23.47 7.56
CA PRO A 207 3.96 -22.56 8.50
C PRO A 207 2.51 -22.27 8.12
N ILE A 208 2.12 -22.32 6.84
CA ILE A 208 0.71 -22.14 6.44
C ILE A 208 -0.13 -23.27 7.04
N TYR A 209 0.27 -24.53 6.83
CA TYR A 209 -0.43 -25.70 7.37
C TYR A 209 -0.59 -25.58 8.89
N LEU A 210 0.51 -25.33 9.60
CA LEU A 210 0.52 -25.23 11.06
C LEU A 210 -0.43 -24.14 11.58
N ASN A 211 -0.35 -22.93 11.05
CA ASN A 211 -1.15 -21.80 11.55
C ASN A 211 -2.62 -21.89 11.14
N ALA A 212 -2.93 -22.52 9.99
CA ALA A 212 -4.30 -22.76 9.54
C ALA A 212 -5.07 -23.71 10.46
N LEU A 213 -4.39 -24.54 11.26
CA LEU A 213 -5.04 -25.44 12.24
C LEU A 213 -5.88 -24.70 13.29
N THR A 214 -5.60 -23.42 13.54
CA THR A 214 -6.36 -22.59 14.47
C THR A 214 -7.76 -22.20 13.96
N GLY A 215 -8.00 -22.26 12.65
CA GLY A 215 -9.24 -21.77 12.02
C GLY A 215 -9.36 -20.24 11.97
N ARG A 216 -8.38 -19.48 12.50
CA ARG A 216 -8.35 -18.00 12.45
C ARG A 216 -7.93 -17.45 11.09
N GLY A 217 -7.30 -18.30 10.27
CA GLY A 217 -6.91 -17.95 8.92
C GLY A 217 -5.45 -17.62 8.69
N VAL A 218 -5.02 -17.85 7.45
CA VAL A 218 -3.68 -17.49 6.97
C VAL A 218 -3.78 -16.81 5.61
N HIS A 219 -3.14 -15.64 5.47
CA HIS A 219 -3.03 -14.92 4.21
C HIS A 219 -1.64 -15.14 3.59
N LEU A 220 -1.57 -15.67 2.37
CA LEU A 220 -0.34 -15.66 1.57
C LEU A 220 -0.39 -14.54 0.55
N VAL A 221 0.48 -13.56 0.72
CA VAL A 221 0.57 -12.38 -0.15
C VAL A 221 1.64 -12.60 -1.19
N THR A 222 1.30 -12.34 -2.46
CA THR A 222 2.22 -12.39 -3.59
C THR A 222 2.27 -11.05 -4.33
N VAL A 223 3.24 -10.89 -5.22
CA VAL A 223 3.46 -9.64 -5.98
C VAL A 223 2.52 -9.45 -7.17
N ASN A 224 1.80 -10.47 -7.62
CA ASN A 224 0.81 -10.36 -8.70
C ASN A 224 -0.21 -11.50 -8.68
N ASP A 225 -1.34 -11.26 -9.34
CA ASP A 225 -2.50 -12.16 -9.34
C ASP A 225 -2.20 -13.52 -9.99
N TYR A 226 -1.38 -13.55 -11.05
CA TYR A 226 -0.98 -14.80 -11.69
C TYR A 226 -0.22 -15.72 -10.72
N LEU A 227 0.74 -15.19 -9.96
CA LEU A 227 1.46 -15.96 -8.95
C LEU A 227 0.53 -16.42 -7.83
N ALA A 228 -0.38 -15.54 -7.35
CA ALA A 228 -1.38 -15.91 -6.35
C ALA A 228 -2.22 -17.11 -6.83
N LYS A 229 -2.80 -17.02 -8.03
CA LYS A 229 -3.67 -18.06 -8.62
C LYS A 229 -2.90 -19.35 -8.90
N ARG A 230 -1.69 -19.24 -9.46
CA ARG A 230 -0.83 -20.40 -9.77
C ARG A 230 -0.41 -21.12 -8.49
N ASP A 231 0.13 -20.41 -7.51
CA ASP A 231 0.66 -21.01 -6.29
C ASP A 231 -0.45 -21.57 -5.40
N MET A 232 -1.62 -20.92 -5.38
CA MET A 232 -2.82 -21.47 -4.79
C MET A 232 -3.20 -22.79 -5.45
N ALA A 233 -3.40 -22.81 -6.77
CA ALA A 233 -3.80 -24.03 -7.49
C ALA A 233 -2.75 -25.14 -7.39
N TRP A 234 -1.46 -24.78 -7.37
CA TRP A 234 -0.37 -25.72 -7.23
C TRP A 234 -0.29 -26.34 -5.83
N MET A 235 -0.42 -25.56 -4.76
CA MET A 235 -0.26 -26.08 -3.38
C MET A 235 -1.57 -26.61 -2.77
N ARG A 236 -2.73 -26.20 -3.31
CA ARG A 236 -4.07 -26.53 -2.78
C ARG A 236 -4.28 -28.02 -2.49
N PRO A 237 -3.88 -28.97 -3.35
CA PRO A 237 -4.17 -30.38 -3.09
C PRO A 237 -3.49 -30.91 -1.82
N ILE A 238 -2.29 -30.43 -1.48
CA ILE A 238 -1.59 -30.87 -0.27
C ILE A 238 -2.30 -30.38 1.00
N PHE A 239 -2.83 -29.16 1.00
CA PHE A 239 -3.62 -28.64 2.12
C PHE A 239 -5.00 -29.29 2.20
N SER A 240 -5.66 -29.45 1.05
CA SER A 240 -7.01 -30.02 0.94
C SER A 240 -7.02 -31.49 1.33
N PHE A 241 -5.93 -32.22 1.06
CA PHE A 241 -5.74 -33.60 1.52
C PHE A 241 -5.87 -33.70 3.05
N HIS A 242 -5.35 -32.70 3.77
CA HIS A 242 -5.46 -32.57 5.22
C HIS A 242 -6.72 -31.84 5.70
N GLY A 243 -7.73 -31.66 4.84
CA GLY A 243 -9.02 -31.07 5.22
C GLY A 243 -8.98 -29.56 5.47
N LEU A 244 -8.03 -28.85 4.86
CA LEU A 244 -7.94 -27.39 4.90
C LEU A 244 -8.45 -26.80 3.58
N SER A 245 -9.33 -25.81 3.69
CA SER A 245 -9.87 -25.06 2.56
C SER A 245 -8.90 -23.98 2.09
N VAL A 246 -8.78 -23.82 0.77
CA VAL A 246 -7.85 -22.88 0.13
C VAL A 246 -8.55 -22.18 -1.03
N ASP A 247 -8.46 -20.86 -1.05
CA ASP A 247 -8.93 -20.06 -2.18
C ASP A 247 -8.02 -18.85 -2.45
N CYS A 248 -8.26 -18.17 -3.58
CA CYS A 248 -7.57 -16.95 -3.97
C CYS A 248 -8.57 -15.82 -4.21
N ILE A 249 -8.38 -14.69 -3.53
CA ILE A 249 -9.29 -13.55 -3.62
C ILE A 249 -9.32 -12.94 -5.04
N ASP A 250 -8.19 -12.99 -5.75
CA ASP A 250 -8.08 -12.50 -7.14
C ASP A 250 -8.92 -13.31 -8.16
N ASN A 251 -9.55 -14.43 -7.76
CA ASN A 251 -10.53 -15.16 -8.58
C ASN A 251 -11.92 -14.53 -8.53
N HIS A 252 -12.18 -13.67 -7.55
CA HIS A 252 -13.51 -13.20 -7.22
C HIS A 252 -13.58 -11.68 -7.33
N GLN A 253 -14.73 -11.17 -7.79
CA GLN A 253 -14.97 -9.74 -7.82
C GLN A 253 -14.99 -9.15 -6.40
N PRO A 254 -14.46 -7.93 -6.18
CA PRO A 254 -14.56 -7.24 -4.90
C PRO A 254 -16.01 -7.16 -4.37
N ASN A 255 -16.17 -7.24 -3.04
CA ASN A 255 -17.47 -7.18 -2.33
C ASN A 255 -18.52 -8.22 -2.79
N SER A 256 -18.11 -9.28 -3.49
CA SER A 256 -19.02 -10.35 -3.93
C SER A 256 -19.16 -11.45 -2.87
N PRO A 257 -20.23 -12.26 -2.90
CA PRO A 257 -20.33 -13.47 -2.07
C PRO A 257 -19.12 -14.40 -2.23
N GLY A 258 -18.62 -14.58 -3.46
CA GLY A 258 -17.43 -15.39 -3.71
C GLY A 258 -16.16 -14.83 -3.03
N ARG A 259 -16.05 -13.50 -2.91
CA ARG A 259 -14.95 -12.86 -2.17
C ARG A 259 -15.03 -13.17 -0.67
N ARG A 260 -16.23 -13.15 -0.10
CA ARG A 260 -16.48 -13.54 1.30
C ARG A 260 -16.15 -15.01 1.54
N ASP A 261 -16.60 -15.89 0.66
CA ASP A 261 -16.30 -17.33 0.72
C ASP A 261 -14.79 -17.61 0.62
N ALA A 262 -14.06 -16.83 -0.19
CA ALA A 262 -12.62 -16.94 -0.28
C ALA A 262 -11.94 -16.58 1.05
N TYR A 263 -12.33 -15.47 1.70
CA TYR A 263 -11.80 -15.11 3.02
C TYR A 263 -12.21 -16.06 4.15
N ALA A 264 -13.37 -16.73 4.01
CA ALA A 264 -13.83 -17.75 4.95
C ALA A 264 -13.00 -19.05 4.89
N SER A 265 -12.22 -19.26 3.83
CA SER A 265 -11.33 -20.43 3.72
C SER A 265 -10.22 -20.40 4.76
N ASP A 266 -9.65 -21.55 5.15
CA ASP A 266 -8.56 -21.62 6.13
C ASP A 266 -7.30 -20.88 5.64
N ILE A 267 -7.05 -20.94 4.32
CA ILE A 267 -5.89 -20.36 3.66
C ILE A 267 -6.35 -19.49 2.48
N VAL A 268 -5.88 -18.25 2.43
CA VAL A 268 -6.27 -17.25 1.44
C VAL A 268 -5.05 -16.73 0.71
N TYR A 269 -5.02 -16.90 -0.60
CA TYR A 269 -3.98 -16.33 -1.47
C TYR A 269 -4.46 -15.01 -2.06
N GLY A 270 -3.57 -14.04 -2.21
CA GLY A 270 -3.90 -12.79 -2.87
C GLY A 270 -2.72 -11.87 -3.14
N THR A 271 -3.00 -10.72 -3.74
CA THR A 271 -2.03 -9.62 -3.87
C THR A 271 -2.13 -8.62 -2.72
N ASN A 272 -1.02 -7.94 -2.42
CA ASN A 272 -0.96 -6.88 -1.40
C ASN A 272 -2.03 -5.79 -1.61
N ASN A 273 -2.23 -5.38 -2.87
CA ASN A 273 -3.22 -4.37 -3.24
C ASN A 273 -4.64 -4.84 -2.92
N GLU A 274 -5.00 -6.06 -3.32
CA GLU A 274 -6.34 -6.60 -3.09
C GLU A 274 -6.67 -6.75 -1.60
N PHE A 275 -5.74 -7.27 -0.80
CA PHE A 275 -5.89 -7.33 0.66
C PHE A 275 -6.06 -5.94 1.30
N GLY A 276 -5.26 -4.95 0.90
CA GLY A 276 -5.36 -3.61 1.45
C GLY A 276 -6.61 -2.86 1.00
N PHE A 277 -7.06 -3.03 -0.26
CA PHE A 277 -8.29 -2.42 -0.74
C PHE A 277 -9.54 -3.04 -0.14
N ASP A 278 -9.57 -4.36 0.08
CA ASP A 278 -10.66 -5.00 0.80
C ASP A 278 -10.76 -4.48 2.24
N TYR A 279 -9.63 -4.28 2.92
CA TYR A 279 -9.63 -3.62 4.23
C TYR A 279 -10.22 -2.21 4.18
N LEU A 280 -9.83 -1.39 3.18
CA LEU A 280 -10.39 -0.04 3.04
C LEU A 280 -11.90 -0.08 2.73
N ARG A 281 -12.35 -1.01 1.87
CA ARG A 281 -13.78 -1.20 1.53
C ARG A 281 -14.60 -1.66 2.73
N ASP A 282 -14.07 -2.60 3.52
CA ASP A 282 -14.72 -3.10 4.73
C ASP A 282 -14.96 -1.97 5.74
N ASN A 283 -14.00 -1.05 5.91
CA ASN A 283 -14.16 0.10 6.80
C ASN A 283 -15.09 1.20 6.25
N MET A 284 -15.54 1.07 5.00
CA MET A 284 -16.56 1.89 4.37
C MET A 284 -17.90 1.15 4.22
N ALA A 285 -18.01 -0.08 4.72
CA ALA A 285 -19.24 -0.87 4.62
C ALA A 285 -20.35 -0.30 5.51
N ASN A 286 -21.58 -0.30 4.99
CA ASN A 286 -22.77 0.17 5.69
C ASN A 286 -23.60 -0.96 6.31
N THR A 287 -23.28 -2.21 6.01
CA THR A 287 -23.94 -3.40 6.57
C THR A 287 -22.91 -4.46 6.91
N PRO A 288 -23.12 -5.26 7.97
CA PRO A 288 -22.21 -6.37 8.30
C PRO A 288 -22.03 -7.37 7.16
N ASP A 289 -23.09 -7.64 6.37
CA ASP A 289 -23.05 -8.57 5.25
C ASP A 289 -22.12 -8.11 4.11
N ALA A 290 -21.81 -6.82 4.02
CA ALA A 290 -20.91 -6.29 3.00
C ALA A 290 -19.43 -6.49 3.34
N LEU A 291 -19.10 -6.87 4.58
CA LEU A 291 -17.73 -7.14 5.00
C LEU A 291 -17.20 -8.43 4.36
N VAL A 292 -15.95 -8.38 3.87
CA VAL A 292 -15.30 -9.54 3.26
C VAL A 292 -14.18 -10.14 4.09
N GLN A 293 -13.40 -9.32 4.79
CA GLN A 293 -12.28 -9.80 5.60
C GLN A 293 -12.74 -10.31 6.96
N ARG A 294 -11.93 -11.20 7.51
CA ARG A 294 -12.00 -11.64 8.92
C ARG A 294 -10.81 -11.06 9.70
N GLU A 295 -10.64 -11.53 10.93
CA GLU A 295 -9.47 -11.22 11.77
C GLU A 295 -8.14 -11.34 10.99
N LEU A 296 -7.30 -10.30 11.07
CA LEU A 296 -5.96 -10.30 10.48
C LEU A 296 -5.00 -11.11 11.37
N ASN A 297 -5.04 -12.43 11.23
CA ASN A 297 -4.29 -13.34 12.10
C ASN A 297 -2.83 -13.51 11.68
N PHE A 298 -2.55 -14.29 10.62
CA PHE A 298 -1.20 -14.56 10.15
C PHE A 298 -1.05 -14.26 8.66
N ALA A 299 -0.08 -13.41 8.31
CA ALA A 299 0.31 -13.17 6.92
C ALA A 299 1.73 -13.67 6.65
N ILE A 300 1.92 -14.33 5.51
CA ILE A 300 3.24 -14.56 4.92
C ILE A 300 3.32 -13.73 3.64
N VAL A 301 4.32 -12.88 3.57
CA VAL A 301 4.59 -12.07 2.38
C VAL A 301 5.68 -12.75 1.54
N ASP A 302 5.30 -13.31 0.39
CA ASP A 302 6.27 -13.73 -0.62
C ASP A 302 6.90 -12.50 -1.27
N GLU A 303 8.20 -12.61 -1.56
CA GLU A 303 8.99 -11.52 -2.11
C GLU A 303 8.84 -10.24 -1.25
N VAL A 304 8.99 -10.42 0.07
CA VAL A 304 8.74 -9.40 1.10
C VAL A 304 9.47 -8.08 0.86
N ASP A 305 10.64 -8.14 0.25
CA ASP A 305 11.41 -6.96 -0.11
C ASP A 305 10.75 -6.13 -1.22
N SER A 306 10.00 -6.73 -2.13
CA SER A 306 9.25 -5.92 -3.07
C SER A 306 7.93 -5.42 -2.52
N VAL A 307 7.23 -6.24 -1.75
CA VAL A 307 5.93 -5.81 -1.21
C VAL A 307 6.11 -4.76 -0.10
N LEU A 308 7.01 -4.98 0.85
CA LEU A 308 7.15 -4.13 2.04
C LEU A 308 8.17 -2.99 1.89
N ILE A 309 8.95 -2.97 0.80
CA ILE A 309 9.94 -1.90 0.51
C ILE A 309 9.64 -1.21 -0.82
N ASP A 310 9.55 -1.96 -1.94
CA ASP A 310 9.36 -1.36 -3.27
C ASP A 310 7.94 -0.80 -3.46
N ASP A 311 6.91 -1.57 -3.14
CA ASP A 311 5.50 -1.16 -3.30
C ASP A 311 5.04 -0.22 -2.17
N ALA A 312 5.71 -0.29 -1.02
CA ALA A 312 5.46 0.54 0.15
C ALA A 312 5.83 2.03 -0.04
N ARG A 313 6.22 2.43 -1.26
CA ARG A 313 6.46 3.84 -1.65
C ARG A 313 5.18 4.64 -1.85
N THR A 314 4.06 3.99 -2.14
CA THR A 314 2.77 4.63 -2.39
C THR A 314 1.70 4.07 -1.48
N PRO A 315 0.89 4.91 -0.80
CA PRO A 315 -0.25 4.43 -0.04
C PRO A 315 -1.35 3.91 -0.96
N LEU A 316 -2.22 3.06 -0.42
CA LEU A 316 -3.47 2.65 -1.04
C LEU A 316 -4.53 3.71 -0.75
N ILE A 317 -5.25 4.17 -1.77
CA ILE A 317 -6.21 5.26 -1.66
C ILE A 317 -7.49 4.88 -2.40
N ILE A 318 -8.64 5.01 -1.74
CA ILE A 318 -9.96 5.03 -2.36
C ILE A 318 -10.40 6.49 -2.46
N SER A 319 -10.72 6.94 -3.67
CA SER A 319 -11.21 8.29 -3.92
C SER A 319 -12.54 8.26 -4.67
N GLY A 320 -13.38 9.25 -4.46
CA GLY A 320 -14.64 9.44 -5.18
C GLY A 320 -14.84 10.89 -5.64
N PRO A 321 -15.80 11.15 -6.53
CA PRO A 321 -16.02 12.47 -7.11
C PRO A 321 -16.52 13.48 -6.07
N VAL A 322 -16.05 14.73 -6.18
CA VAL A 322 -16.50 15.85 -5.35
C VAL A 322 -17.79 16.45 -5.94
N PRO A 323 -18.81 16.77 -5.12
CA PRO A 323 -19.99 17.50 -5.59
C PRO A 323 -19.62 18.83 -6.26
N GLN A 324 -20.15 19.10 -7.47
CA GLN A 324 -19.79 20.24 -8.34
C GLN A 324 -18.38 20.22 -8.97
N GLY A 325 -17.70 19.06 -8.96
CA GLY A 325 -16.34 18.90 -9.50
C GLY A 325 -16.18 19.12 -11.01
N ASP A 326 -17.25 19.34 -11.78
CA ASP A 326 -17.23 19.54 -13.24
C ASP A 326 -16.80 20.96 -13.67
N ARG A 327 -16.70 21.93 -12.74
CA ARG A 327 -16.22 23.29 -13.02
C ARG A 327 -14.70 23.34 -12.94
N HIS A 328 -14.02 23.09 -14.07
CA HIS A 328 -12.57 23.07 -14.11
C HIS A 328 -11.97 24.40 -14.60
N GLU A 329 -11.14 25.05 -13.78
CA GLU A 329 -10.29 26.17 -14.25
C GLU A 329 -9.26 25.72 -15.31
N PHE A 330 -9.01 24.40 -15.42
CA PHE A 330 -8.10 23.80 -16.40
C PHE A 330 -8.44 24.19 -17.84
N ASP A 331 -9.73 24.22 -18.23
CA ASP A 331 -10.14 24.59 -19.58
C ASP A 331 -9.80 26.04 -19.93
N VAL A 332 -9.87 26.93 -18.94
CA VAL A 332 -9.58 28.36 -19.08
C VAL A 332 -8.07 28.61 -19.14
N LEU A 333 -7.29 27.90 -18.33
CA LEU A 333 -5.85 28.13 -18.19
C LEU A 333 -5.01 27.38 -19.23
N ARG A 334 -5.44 26.19 -19.68
CA ARG A 334 -4.66 25.35 -20.61
C ARG A 334 -4.17 26.10 -21.86
N PRO A 335 -5.00 26.84 -22.62
CA PRO A 335 -4.52 27.54 -23.82
C PRO A 335 -3.39 28.54 -23.54
N LYS A 336 -3.39 29.14 -22.34
CA LYS A 336 -2.36 30.09 -21.91
C LYS A 336 -1.04 29.37 -21.60
N ILE A 337 -1.11 28.23 -20.91
CA ILE A 337 0.06 27.43 -20.54
C ILE A 337 0.67 26.74 -21.75
N ASP A 338 -0.14 26.19 -22.66
CA ASP A 338 0.36 25.64 -23.93
C ASP A 338 1.14 26.70 -24.71
N ARG A 339 0.57 27.91 -24.84
CA ARG A 339 1.24 29.03 -25.53
C ARG A 339 2.54 29.44 -24.84
N LEU A 340 2.55 29.54 -23.51
CA LEU A 340 3.74 29.84 -22.71
C LEU A 340 4.84 28.79 -22.96
N TYR A 341 4.47 27.51 -22.95
CA TYR A 341 5.37 26.38 -23.19
C TYR A 341 5.96 26.41 -24.61
N GLN A 342 5.14 26.62 -25.64
CA GLN A 342 5.63 26.74 -27.02
C GLN A 342 6.59 27.93 -27.20
N MET A 343 6.24 29.09 -26.61
CA MET A 343 7.10 30.28 -26.69
C MET A 343 8.48 30.05 -26.05
N GLN A 344 8.52 29.42 -24.87
CA GLN A 344 9.79 29.05 -24.24
C GLN A 344 10.56 28.05 -25.11
N ARG A 345 9.90 27.01 -25.63
CA ARG A 345 10.54 26.00 -26.48
C ARG A 345 11.18 26.59 -27.74
N GLU A 346 10.48 27.49 -28.42
CA GLU A 346 11.00 28.19 -29.60
C GLU A 346 12.21 29.06 -29.28
N MET A 347 12.12 29.83 -28.19
CA MET A 347 13.21 30.67 -27.69
C MET A 347 14.45 29.82 -27.39
N LEU A 348 14.28 28.73 -26.62
CA LEU A 348 15.38 27.83 -26.26
C LEU A 348 15.97 27.10 -27.47
N GLY A 349 15.17 26.85 -28.51
CA GLY A 349 15.68 26.35 -29.79
C GLY A 349 16.68 27.30 -30.45
N LYS A 350 16.41 28.62 -30.41
CA LYS A 350 17.35 29.65 -30.90
C LYS A 350 18.59 29.74 -30.01
N THR A 351 18.39 29.80 -28.70
CA THR A 351 19.48 29.83 -27.70
C THR A 351 20.41 28.62 -27.82
N LEU A 352 19.88 27.42 -28.09
CA LEU A 352 20.68 26.22 -28.31
C LEU A 352 21.53 26.30 -29.59
N ASN A 353 21.01 26.91 -30.65
CA ASN A 353 21.76 27.12 -31.89
C ASN A 353 22.86 28.19 -31.71
N GLU A 354 22.61 29.22 -30.93
CA GLU A 354 23.62 30.20 -30.50
C GLU A 354 24.72 29.52 -29.69
N ALA A 355 24.36 28.72 -28.69
CA ALA A 355 25.31 27.93 -27.90
C ALA A 355 26.19 27.07 -28.82
N LYS A 356 25.58 26.28 -29.72
CA LYS A 356 26.32 25.47 -30.71
C LYS A 356 27.29 26.29 -31.57
N THR A 357 26.92 27.52 -31.92
CA THR A 357 27.77 28.42 -32.72
C THR A 357 28.95 28.95 -31.91
N LEU A 358 28.71 29.37 -30.66
CA LEU A 358 29.76 29.82 -29.73
C LEU A 358 30.77 28.71 -29.41
N PHE A 359 30.29 27.48 -29.20
CA PHE A 359 31.16 26.31 -29.03
C PHE A 359 32.03 26.05 -30.27
N LYS A 360 31.48 26.22 -31.49
CA LYS A 360 32.27 26.13 -32.73
C LYS A 360 33.30 27.25 -32.88
N GLN A 361 33.02 28.43 -32.31
CA GLN A 361 33.92 29.59 -32.32
C GLN A 361 34.96 29.55 -31.19
N GLY A 362 34.88 28.57 -30.28
CA GLY A 362 35.80 28.41 -29.15
C GLY A 362 35.45 29.24 -27.90
N ASP A 363 34.31 29.95 -27.90
CA ASP A 363 33.83 30.69 -26.72
C ASP A 363 33.05 29.76 -25.79
N LEU A 364 33.80 29.02 -24.96
CA LEU A 364 33.25 28.05 -24.01
C LEU A 364 32.50 28.71 -22.85
N LYS A 365 32.81 29.97 -22.51
CA LYS A 365 32.22 30.67 -21.36
C LYS A 365 30.80 31.11 -21.69
N GLU A 366 30.64 31.87 -22.79
CA GLU A 366 29.32 32.33 -23.23
C GLU A 366 28.50 31.17 -23.81
N GLY A 367 29.14 30.27 -24.56
CA GLY A 367 28.50 29.05 -25.04
C GLY A 367 27.97 28.17 -23.90
N GLY A 368 28.75 28.03 -22.81
CA GLY A 368 28.33 27.32 -21.61
C GLY A 368 27.17 27.99 -20.87
N PHE A 369 27.16 29.33 -20.79
CA PHE A 369 26.05 30.09 -20.20
C PHE A 369 24.74 29.86 -20.96
N LYS A 370 24.75 30.03 -22.29
CA LYS A 370 23.58 29.77 -23.15
C LYS A 370 23.12 28.31 -23.07
N LEU A 371 24.05 27.38 -23.00
CA LEU A 371 23.75 25.96 -22.82
C LEU A 371 23.06 25.68 -21.47
N TYR A 372 23.50 26.34 -20.39
CA TYR A 372 22.88 26.22 -19.07
C TYR A 372 21.47 26.83 -19.03
N GLN A 373 21.23 27.95 -19.72
CA GLN A 373 19.88 28.51 -19.87
C GLN A 373 18.91 27.51 -20.55
N VAL A 374 19.37 26.81 -21.60
CA VAL A 374 18.56 25.78 -22.27
C VAL A 374 18.30 24.60 -21.35
N TYR A 375 19.30 24.18 -20.58
CA TYR A 375 19.16 23.09 -19.60
C TYR A 375 18.18 23.43 -18.47
N ARG A 376 18.25 24.64 -17.90
CA ARG A 376 17.33 25.13 -16.86
C ARG A 376 15.89 25.26 -17.35
N GLY A 377 15.69 25.65 -18.61
CA GLY A 377 14.36 25.86 -19.16
C GLY A 377 13.68 24.59 -19.68
N LEU A 378 14.41 23.70 -20.38
CA LEU A 378 13.90 22.41 -20.89
C LEU A 378 15.02 21.34 -20.89
N PRO A 379 15.29 20.69 -19.75
CA PRO A 379 16.39 19.72 -19.62
C PRO A 379 16.17 18.45 -20.45
N LYS A 380 14.92 17.99 -20.57
CA LYS A 380 14.51 16.84 -21.41
C LYS A 380 14.42 17.17 -22.91
N TYR A 381 14.82 18.37 -23.36
CA TYR A 381 14.70 18.75 -24.77
C TYR A 381 15.58 17.89 -25.68
N LYS A 382 15.00 17.05 -26.56
CA LYS A 382 15.72 16.09 -27.41
C LYS A 382 16.94 16.67 -28.17
N PRO A 383 16.86 17.87 -28.79
CA PRO A 383 18.02 18.50 -29.43
C PRO A 383 19.14 18.92 -28.47
N LEU A 384 18.81 19.26 -27.22
CA LEU A 384 19.78 19.54 -26.16
C LEU A 384 20.50 18.25 -25.76
N ILE A 385 19.75 17.18 -25.48
CA ILE A 385 20.30 15.87 -25.09
C ILE A 385 21.32 15.39 -26.15
N LYS A 386 20.97 15.50 -27.43
CA LYS A 386 21.86 15.15 -28.55
C LYS A 386 23.13 16.02 -28.62
N PHE A 387 23.07 17.26 -28.15
CA PHE A 387 24.25 18.13 -28.13
C PHE A 387 25.13 17.85 -26.90
N LEU A 388 24.51 17.56 -25.75
CA LEU A 388 25.22 17.17 -24.53
C LEU A 388 25.97 15.84 -24.67
N SER A 389 25.56 14.96 -25.58
CA SER A 389 26.26 13.70 -25.89
C SER A 389 27.52 13.88 -26.74
N GLN A 390 27.91 15.12 -27.10
CA GLN A 390 29.16 15.39 -27.80
C GLN A 390 30.31 15.61 -26.80
N ASP A 391 31.54 15.27 -27.20
CA ASP A 391 32.71 15.32 -26.33
C ASP A 391 32.93 16.71 -25.72
N GLY A 392 33.10 16.76 -24.40
CA GLY A 392 33.42 17.97 -23.64
C GLY A 392 32.24 18.92 -23.37
N ILE A 393 31.11 18.79 -24.07
CA ILE A 393 29.96 19.71 -23.93
C ILE A 393 29.28 19.55 -22.56
N ARG A 394 29.05 18.32 -22.12
CA ARG A 394 28.44 18.03 -20.80
C ARG A 394 29.32 18.51 -19.64
N ALA A 395 30.63 18.33 -19.75
CA ALA A 395 31.58 18.81 -18.74
C ALA A 395 31.56 20.35 -18.65
N GLN A 396 31.41 21.03 -19.78
CA GLN A 396 31.29 22.49 -19.79
C GLN A 396 29.97 22.97 -19.18
N LEU A 397 28.83 22.30 -19.45
CA LEU A 397 27.55 22.58 -18.79
C LEU A 397 27.69 22.48 -17.25
N GLN A 398 28.28 21.40 -16.76
CA GLN A 398 28.48 21.17 -15.32
C GLN A 398 29.40 22.21 -14.69
N LYS A 399 30.46 22.62 -15.39
CA LYS A 399 31.35 23.69 -14.94
C LYS A 399 30.62 25.02 -14.83
N THR A 400 29.76 25.33 -15.80
CA THR A 400 28.91 26.50 -15.76
C THR A 400 27.90 26.42 -14.61
N GLU A 401 27.20 25.29 -14.45
CA GLU A 401 26.27 25.04 -13.33
C GLU A 401 26.96 25.26 -11.97
N ALA A 402 28.15 24.68 -11.77
CA ALA A 402 28.90 24.81 -10.52
C ALA A 402 29.23 26.27 -10.16
N HIS A 403 29.67 27.08 -11.13
CA HIS A 403 29.94 28.51 -10.94
C HIS A 403 28.72 29.26 -10.40
N PHE A 404 27.56 28.86 -10.90
CA PHE A 404 26.27 29.51 -10.68
C PHE A 404 25.61 29.08 -9.36
N ILE A 405 26.00 27.91 -8.82
CA ILE A 405 25.57 27.38 -7.51
C ILE A 405 26.52 27.78 -6.36
N GLN A 406 27.78 28.13 -6.65
CA GLN A 406 28.88 28.25 -5.67
C GLN A 406 28.63 29.24 -4.50
N ASP A 407 27.70 30.19 -4.64
CA ASP A 407 27.33 31.19 -3.62
C ASP A 407 25.83 31.15 -3.27
N ASN A 408 25.31 29.98 -2.89
CA ASN A 408 23.91 29.77 -2.51
C ASN A 408 22.92 30.33 -3.55
N ASN A 409 23.17 30.04 -4.83
CA ASN A 409 22.33 30.45 -5.97
C ASN A 409 22.17 31.97 -6.17
N ARG A 410 23.03 32.82 -5.57
CA ARG A 410 22.93 34.30 -5.69
C ARG A 410 22.89 34.82 -7.14
N GLU A 411 23.57 34.13 -8.05
CA GLU A 411 23.68 34.50 -9.46
C GLU A 411 22.64 33.80 -10.36
N MET A 412 21.75 32.96 -9.80
CA MET A 412 20.67 32.29 -10.55
C MET A 412 19.73 33.21 -11.29
N PRO A 413 19.32 34.37 -10.73
CA PRO A 413 18.42 35.27 -11.43
C PRO A 413 18.91 35.67 -12.82
N LYS A 414 20.23 35.72 -13.06
CA LYS A 414 20.81 36.04 -14.38
C LYS A 414 20.55 34.97 -15.45
N VAL A 415 20.49 33.71 -15.03
CA VAL A 415 20.20 32.58 -15.92
C VAL A 415 18.70 32.56 -16.22
N ASP A 416 17.89 32.79 -15.19
CA ASP A 416 16.43 32.66 -15.22
C ASP A 416 15.72 33.89 -15.82
N GLU A 417 16.34 35.06 -15.83
CA GLU A 417 15.79 36.35 -16.32
C GLU A 417 15.08 36.26 -17.67
N HIS A 418 15.60 35.44 -18.58
CA HIS A 418 15.10 35.33 -19.94
C HIS A 418 14.05 34.22 -20.12
N LEU A 419 13.92 33.32 -19.14
CA LEU A 419 13.01 32.19 -19.14
C LEU A 419 11.62 32.63 -18.66
N TYR A 420 10.58 31.96 -19.12
CA TYR A 420 9.20 32.11 -18.64
C TYR A 420 8.90 31.16 -17.47
N PHE A 421 9.60 30.03 -17.41
CA PHE A 421 9.54 29.07 -16.32
C PHE A 421 10.87 28.33 -16.21
N VAL A 422 11.13 27.73 -15.05
CA VAL A 422 12.34 26.94 -14.77
C VAL A 422 11.94 25.54 -14.33
N ILE A 423 12.78 24.56 -14.65
CA ILE A 423 12.57 23.16 -14.27
C ILE A 423 13.73 22.73 -13.37
N ASP A 424 13.40 22.17 -12.22
CA ASP A 424 14.34 21.44 -11.37
C ASP A 424 14.02 19.94 -11.42
N GLU A 425 14.79 19.19 -12.20
CA GLU A 425 14.64 17.73 -12.30
C GLU A 425 14.96 17.01 -10.99
N LYS A 426 15.80 17.57 -10.12
CA LYS A 426 16.17 16.92 -8.84
C LYS A 426 15.01 16.99 -7.85
N GLN A 427 14.25 18.07 -7.89
CA GLN A 427 13.08 18.27 -7.02
C GLN A 427 11.76 17.90 -7.70
N ASN A 428 11.79 17.58 -9.00
CA ASN A 428 10.61 17.31 -9.83
C ASN A 428 9.57 18.46 -9.75
N GLN A 429 10.08 19.69 -9.84
CA GLN A 429 9.32 20.93 -9.73
C GLN A 429 9.51 21.81 -10.97
N SER A 430 8.46 22.59 -11.27
CA SER A 430 8.45 23.58 -12.34
C SER A 430 7.84 24.86 -11.81
N ASP A 431 8.60 25.95 -11.85
CA ASP A 431 8.19 27.25 -11.30
C ASP A 431 8.13 28.31 -12.40
N LEU A 432 7.15 29.21 -12.29
CA LEU A 432 7.11 30.41 -13.12
C LEU A 432 8.20 31.38 -12.70
N THR A 433 8.81 32.06 -13.67
CA THR A 433 9.67 33.22 -13.42
C THR A 433 8.83 34.50 -13.39
N ASP A 434 9.41 35.62 -12.95
CA ASP A 434 8.78 36.94 -12.99
C ASP A 434 8.24 37.28 -14.40
N LYS A 435 9.01 36.92 -15.44
CA LYS A 435 8.63 37.11 -16.84
C LYS A 435 7.44 36.22 -17.26
N GLY A 436 7.36 35.01 -16.72
CA GLY A 436 6.21 34.11 -16.89
C GLY A 436 4.96 34.69 -16.25
N ILE A 437 5.07 35.17 -15.01
CA ILE A 437 3.99 35.82 -14.27
C ILE A 437 3.50 37.07 -15.02
N GLU A 438 4.41 37.95 -15.42
CA GLU A 438 4.08 39.17 -16.18
C GLU A 438 3.36 38.84 -17.49
N TYR A 439 3.80 37.81 -18.21
CA TYR A 439 3.14 37.38 -19.44
C TYR A 439 1.71 36.88 -19.20
N LEU A 440 1.50 36.11 -18.13
CA LEU A 440 0.18 35.57 -17.80
C LEU A 440 -0.78 36.63 -17.26
N SER A 441 -0.27 37.65 -16.55
CA SER A 441 -1.04 38.79 -16.06
C SER A 441 -1.38 39.82 -17.16
N LYS A 442 -0.64 39.86 -18.28
CA LYS A 442 -0.91 40.80 -19.38
C LYS A 442 -2.29 40.59 -20.00
N GLY A 443 -3.16 41.59 -19.85
CA GLY A 443 -4.54 41.59 -20.37
C GLY A 443 -5.61 41.19 -19.35
N MET A 444 -5.25 41.03 -18.08
CA MET A 444 -6.19 40.90 -16.95
C MET A 444 -6.47 42.26 -16.30
N GLU A 445 -7.62 42.39 -15.62
CA GLU A 445 -7.96 43.61 -14.87
C GLU A 445 -7.11 43.81 -13.59
N ASP A 446 -6.51 42.74 -13.05
CA ASP A 446 -5.66 42.75 -11.86
C ASP A 446 -4.22 42.36 -12.25
N GLU A 447 -3.23 43.21 -11.98
CA GLU A 447 -1.81 42.90 -12.22
C GLU A 447 -1.28 41.86 -11.21
N ASN A 448 -1.91 41.75 -10.04
CA ASN A 448 -1.60 40.77 -8.99
C ASN A 448 -2.49 39.52 -9.07
N PHE A 449 -3.07 39.24 -10.24
CA PHE A 449 -4.02 38.13 -10.44
C PHE A 449 -3.42 36.75 -10.13
N PHE A 450 -2.11 36.58 -10.25
CA PHE A 450 -1.36 35.35 -9.98
C PHE A 450 -0.43 35.44 -8.75
N ILE A 451 -0.58 36.48 -7.92
CA ILE A 451 0.22 36.68 -6.70
C ILE A 451 -0.66 36.47 -5.48
N LEU A 452 -0.24 35.58 -4.57
CA LEU A 452 -0.93 35.35 -3.30
C LEU A 452 -0.70 36.53 -2.35
N PRO A 453 -1.76 37.12 -1.78
CA PRO A 453 -1.62 38.15 -0.75
C PRO A 453 -1.15 37.54 0.58
N ASP A 454 -0.38 38.30 1.36
CA ASP A 454 0.06 37.88 2.70
C ASP A 454 -1.13 37.84 3.67
N VAL A 455 -1.49 36.64 4.13
CA VAL A 455 -2.61 36.40 5.04
C VAL A 455 -2.42 37.14 6.36
N SER A 456 -1.22 37.12 6.95
CA SER A 456 -0.99 37.68 8.29
C SER A 456 -1.12 39.19 8.29
N THR A 457 -0.54 39.82 7.27
CA THR A 457 -0.57 41.29 7.12
C THR A 457 -1.99 41.78 6.81
N ASN A 458 -2.74 41.08 5.97
CA ASN A 458 -4.12 41.46 5.61
C ASN A 458 -5.11 41.19 6.75
N ILE A 459 -5.00 40.04 7.43
CA ILE A 459 -5.84 39.73 8.59
C ILE A 459 -5.57 40.73 9.74
N GLY A 460 -4.30 41.04 10.01
CA GLY A 460 -3.95 42.07 10.98
C GLY A 460 -4.51 43.45 10.62
N ALA A 461 -4.57 43.80 9.34
CA ALA A 461 -5.20 45.04 8.88
C ALA A 461 -6.74 45.02 9.05
N ILE A 462 -7.39 43.88 8.79
CA ILE A 462 -8.84 43.69 8.97
C ILE A 462 -9.21 43.77 10.45
N GLU A 463 -8.45 43.15 11.34
CA GLU A 463 -8.66 43.18 12.79
C GLU A 463 -8.45 44.59 13.38
N ASN A 464 -7.51 45.36 12.83
CA ASN A 464 -7.21 46.73 13.27
C ASN A 464 -8.05 47.80 12.55
N SER A 465 -9.06 47.41 11.76
CA SER A 465 -9.88 48.33 10.96
C SER A 465 -10.89 49.16 11.76
N GLY A 466 -11.05 48.89 13.06
CA GLY A 466 -11.94 49.63 13.96
C GLY A 466 -13.44 49.38 13.72
N LYS A 467 -13.79 48.38 12.90
CA LYS A 467 -15.17 47.98 12.58
C LYS A 467 -15.79 47.08 13.65
N THR A 468 -17.09 46.82 13.54
CA THR A 468 -17.80 45.91 14.46
C THR A 468 -17.33 44.45 14.29
N LYS A 469 -17.53 43.59 15.30
CA LYS A 469 -17.12 42.18 15.25
C LYS A 469 -17.77 41.41 14.10
N GLU A 470 -19.03 41.70 13.77
CA GLU A 470 -19.73 41.08 12.63
C GLU A 470 -19.13 41.51 11.28
N GLU A 471 -18.82 42.80 11.11
CA GLU A 471 -18.19 43.30 9.89
C GLU A 471 -16.75 42.77 9.72
N ILE A 472 -15.99 42.63 10.81
CA ILE A 472 -14.65 42.02 10.81
C ILE A 472 -14.75 40.56 10.37
N LEU A 473 -15.73 39.81 10.90
CA LEU A 473 -15.95 38.42 10.51
C LEU A 473 -16.29 38.30 9.03
N GLN A 474 -17.21 39.14 8.53
CA GLN A 474 -17.61 39.15 7.14
C GLN A 474 -16.46 39.53 6.19
N MET A 475 -15.63 40.51 6.56
CA MET A 475 -14.44 40.88 5.79
C MET A 475 -13.37 39.78 5.79
N LYS A 476 -13.23 39.05 6.92
CA LYS A 476 -12.36 37.86 6.97
C LYS A 476 -12.88 36.76 6.06
N GLU A 477 -14.16 36.46 6.11
CA GLU A 477 -14.79 35.46 5.23
C GLU A 477 -14.62 35.81 3.75
N GLU A 478 -14.84 37.07 3.38
CA GLU A 478 -14.63 37.53 2.01
C GLU A 478 -13.16 37.44 1.57
N PHE A 479 -12.23 37.86 2.43
CA PHE A 479 -10.79 37.71 2.17
C PHE A 479 -10.39 36.23 2.01
N PHE A 480 -10.85 35.35 2.89
CA PHE A 480 -10.54 33.91 2.81
C PHE A 480 -11.16 33.26 1.58
N ARG A 481 -12.36 33.69 1.17
CA ARG A 481 -12.98 33.23 -0.08
C ARG A 481 -12.16 33.64 -1.30
N ASP A 482 -11.77 34.89 -1.40
CA ASP A 482 -10.94 35.38 -2.52
C ASP A 482 -9.54 34.76 -2.51
N PHE A 483 -8.95 34.58 -1.33
CA PHE A 483 -7.68 33.88 -1.15
C PHE A 483 -7.78 32.42 -1.60
N SER A 484 -8.85 31.72 -1.22
CA SER A 484 -9.10 30.32 -1.61
C SER A 484 -9.21 30.18 -3.13
N ILE A 485 -9.99 31.06 -3.80
CA ILE A 485 -10.12 31.07 -5.26
C ILE A 485 -8.78 31.35 -5.94
N LYS A 486 -8.01 32.35 -5.47
CA LYS A 486 -6.68 32.66 -6.03
C LYS A 486 -5.69 31.51 -5.81
N SER A 487 -5.74 30.86 -4.65
CA SER A 487 -4.88 29.72 -4.31
C SER A 487 -5.17 28.51 -5.20
N GLU A 488 -6.45 28.16 -5.39
CA GLU A 488 -6.89 27.08 -6.27
C GLU A 488 -6.44 27.29 -7.72
N ARG A 489 -6.50 28.54 -8.19
CA ARG A 489 -6.03 28.92 -9.53
C ARG A 489 -4.53 28.73 -9.72
N ILE A 490 -3.74 29.24 -8.77
CA ILE A 490 -2.27 29.11 -8.80
C ILE A 490 -1.88 27.63 -8.74
N HIS A 491 -2.60 26.85 -7.94
CA HIS A 491 -2.43 25.41 -7.88
C HIS A 491 -2.70 24.75 -9.23
N THR A 492 -3.86 25.02 -9.84
CA THR A 492 -4.25 24.53 -11.17
C THR A 492 -3.19 24.87 -12.23
N LEU A 493 -2.67 26.10 -12.17
CA LEU A 493 -1.63 26.58 -13.06
C LEU A 493 -0.32 25.80 -12.88
N SER A 494 0.11 25.60 -11.63
CA SER A 494 1.32 24.84 -11.30
C SER A 494 1.20 23.39 -11.79
N GLN A 495 0.05 22.75 -11.60
CA GLN A 495 -0.19 21.38 -12.08
C GLN A 495 -0.19 21.29 -13.61
N LEU A 496 -0.78 22.27 -14.32
CA LEU A 496 -0.69 22.35 -15.79
C LEU A 496 0.77 22.52 -16.24
N LEU A 497 1.51 23.45 -15.64
CA LEU A 497 2.91 23.65 -16.00
C LEU A 497 3.73 22.37 -15.78
N LYS A 498 3.51 21.70 -14.65
CA LYS A 498 4.13 20.41 -14.32
C LYS A 498 3.78 19.33 -15.35
N ALA A 499 2.50 19.21 -15.72
CA ALA A 499 2.05 18.26 -16.74
C ALA A 499 2.71 18.51 -18.10
N TYR A 500 2.91 19.77 -18.51
CA TYR A 500 3.58 20.10 -19.78
C TYR A 500 5.10 19.86 -19.74
N THR A 501 5.74 20.06 -18.59
CA THR A 501 7.21 20.09 -18.48
C THR A 501 7.84 18.76 -18.03
N LEU A 502 7.17 18.03 -17.15
CA LEU A 502 7.75 16.85 -16.48
C LEU A 502 7.17 15.52 -16.96
N PHE A 503 5.92 15.51 -17.48
CA PHE A 503 5.19 14.32 -17.90
C PHE A 503 5.08 14.22 -19.42
N GLU A 504 5.70 13.19 -20.00
CA GLU A 504 5.68 12.89 -21.42
C GLU A 504 4.74 11.71 -21.71
N LYS A 505 4.01 11.85 -22.83
CA LYS A 505 3.19 10.77 -23.38
C LYS A 505 4.08 9.61 -23.82
N ASP A 506 3.62 8.40 -23.58
CA ASP A 506 4.28 7.11 -23.82
C ASP A 506 5.49 6.82 -22.92
N ILE A 507 5.74 7.65 -21.90
CA ILE A 507 6.77 7.43 -20.87
C ILE A 507 6.10 7.32 -19.51
N GLU A 508 5.59 8.43 -18.97
CA GLU A 508 4.93 8.45 -17.65
C GLU A 508 3.44 8.07 -17.74
N TYR A 509 2.80 8.27 -18.90
CA TYR A 509 1.39 7.89 -19.12
C TYR A 509 1.11 7.58 -20.60
N VAL A 510 -0.01 6.91 -20.88
CA VAL A 510 -0.56 6.68 -22.22
C VAL A 510 -2.01 7.14 -22.29
N VAL A 511 -2.50 7.41 -23.50
CA VAL A 511 -3.93 7.71 -23.72
C VAL A 511 -4.56 6.54 -24.46
N VAL A 512 -5.50 5.86 -23.80
CA VAL A 512 -6.19 4.67 -24.32
C VAL A 512 -7.69 4.89 -24.18
N GLU A 513 -8.45 4.66 -25.25
CA GLU A 513 -9.92 4.83 -25.27
C GLU A 513 -10.42 6.23 -24.87
N GLY A 514 -9.56 7.25 -24.99
CA GLY A 514 -9.89 8.60 -24.55
C GLY A 514 -9.80 8.79 -23.04
N GLU A 515 -9.00 7.98 -22.33
CA GLU A 515 -8.64 8.14 -20.92
C GLU A 515 -7.12 8.17 -20.75
N VAL A 516 -6.64 8.92 -19.76
CA VAL A 516 -5.21 8.92 -19.37
C VAL A 516 -4.97 7.74 -18.44
N LYS A 517 -4.03 6.86 -18.81
CA LYS A 517 -3.60 5.73 -17.96
C LYS A 517 -2.13 5.88 -17.60
N ILE A 518 -1.83 5.74 -16.30
CA ILE A 518 -0.47 5.86 -15.78
C ILE A 518 0.36 4.67 -16.23
N VAL A 519 1.60 4.92 -16.61
CA VAL A 519 2.59 3.88 -16.90
C VAL A 519 3.62 3.86 -15.78
N ASP A 520 3.85 2.69 -15.21
CA ASP A 520 4.99 2.49 -14.32
C ASP A 520 6.28 2.62 -15.13
N GLU A 521 7.09 3.65 -14.83
CA GLU A 521 8.35 3.95 -15.52
C GLU A 521 9.35 2.78 -15.51
N SER A 522 9.32 1.96 -14.45
CA SER A 522 10.23 0.83 -14.29
C SER A 522 9.75 -0.37 -15.11
N THR A 523 8.46 -0.68 -15.08
CA THR A 523 7.94 -1.92 -15.67
C THR A 523 7.30 -1.73 -17.04
N GLY A 524 6.96 -0.50 -17.43
CA GLY A 524 6.18 -0.19 -18.63
C GLY A 524 4.73 -0.70 -18.56
N ARG A 525 4.23 -1.03 -17.36
CA ARG A 525 2.87 -1.52 -17.12
C ARG A 525 1.88 -0.37 -17.04
N ILE A 526 0.69 -0.61 -17.58
CA ILE A 526 -0.46 0.27 -17.36
C ILE A 526 -1.01 0.00 -15.96
N MET A 527 -1.13 1.04 -15.16
CA MET A 527 -1.59 0.97 -13.78
C MET A 527 -3.08 1.30 -13.71
N ASP A 528 -3.91 0.30 -13.99
CA ASP A 528 -5.37 0.47 -14.00
C ASP A 528 -5.91 0.87 -12.62
N GLY A 529 -6.90 1.76 -12.63
CA GLY A 529 -7.51 2.34 -11.42
C GLY A 529 -6.64 3.38 -10.70
N ARG A 530 -5.42 3.66 -11.15
CA ARG A 530 -4.54 4.68 -10.54
C ARG A 530 -4.66 6.03 -11.25
N ARG A 531 -4.72 7.10 -10.45
CA ARG A 531 -4.68 8.50 -10.90
C ARG A 531 -3.56 9.25 -10.20
N TYR A 532 -3.06 10.30 -10.86
CA TYR A 532 -2.13 11.22 -10.22
C TYR A 532 -2.92 12.11 -9.26
N SER A 533 -2.41 12.26 -8.04
CA SER A 533 -3.06 13.08 -7.02
C SER A 533 -2.99 14.57 -7.35
N ASP A 534 -3.74 15.37 -6.58
CA ASP A 534 -3.52 16.81 -6.45
C ASP A 534 -3.80 17.63 -7.73
N GLY A 535 -4.75 17.18 -8.55
CA GLY A 535 -5.12 17.88 -9.79
C GLY A 535 -4.19 17.60 -10.96
N LEU A 536 -3.11 16.83 -10.77
CA LEU A 536 -2.14 16.53 -11.82
C LEU A 536 -2.72 15.62 -12.90
N HIS A 537 -3.57 14.67 -12.54
CA HIS A 537 -4.23 13.80 -13.53
C HIS A 537 -5.15 14.62 -14.43
N GLN A 538 -5.95 15.49 -13.82
CA GLN A 538 -6.82 16.44 -14.52
C GLN A 538 -5.99 17.41 -15.40
N ALA A 539 -4.82 17.83 -14.94
CA ALA A 539 -3.92 18.65 -15.74
C ALA A 539 -3.38 17.91 -16.98
N ILE A 540 -3.09 16.61 -16.86
CA ILE A 540 -2.65 15.76 -17.99
C ILE A 540 -3.82 15.48 -18.95
N GLU A 541 -5.03 15.21 -18.42
CA GLU A 541 -6.25 15.08 -19.23
C GLU A 541 -6.52 16.35 -20.03
N ALA A 542 -6.43 17.51 -19.38
CA ALA A 542 -6.56 18.81 -20.02
C ALA A 542 -5.50 19.00 -21.10
N LYS A 543 -4.22 18.73 -20.79
CA LYS A 543 -3.07 18.79 -21.73
C LYS A 543 -3.32 17.96 -22.99
N GLU A 544 -3.79 16.73 -22.82
CA GLU A 544 -4.04 15.78 -23.92
C GLU A 544 -5.40 15.97 -24.60
N ASN A 545 -6.17 16.99 -24.18
CA ASN A 545 -7.51 17.30 -24.69
C ASN A 545 -8.48 16.11 -24.57
N VAL A 546 -8.38 15.44 -23.43
CA VAL A 546 -9.26 14.36 -22.98
C VAL A 546 -10.36 14.94 -22.08
N LYS A 547 -11.47 14.22 -21.89
CA LYS A 547 -12.51 14.62 -20.93
C LYS A 547 -11.89 14.72 -19.54
N ILE A 548 -11.93 15.91 -18.95
CA ILE A 548 -11.44 16.12 -17.58
C ILE A 548 -12.45 15.48 -16.64
N GLU A 549 -11.96 14.59 -15.78
CA GLU A 549 -12.79 13.96 -14.78
C GLU A 549 -12.90 14.85 -13.53
N ALA A 550 -14.07 14.81 -12.88
CA ALA A 550 -14.34 15.58 -11.68
C ALA A 550 -13.22 15.40 -10.64
N ALA A 551 -12.92 16.47 -9.90
CA ALA A 551 -11.98 16.40 -8.78
C ALA A 551 -12.40 15.26 -7.84
N THR A 552 -11.43 14.46 -7.38
CA THR A 552 -11.70 13.32 -6.52
C THR A 552 -11.21 13.60 -5.10
N GLN A 553 -12.04 13.32 -4.10
CA GLN A 553 -11.68 13.37 -2.69
C GLN A 553 -11.32 11.98 -2.18
N THR A 554 -10.34 11.93 -1.27
CA THR A 554 -9.97 10.70 -0.59
C THR A 554 -11.06 10.29 0.40
N PHE A 555 -11.63 9.10 0.23
CA PHE A 555 -12.58 8.50 1.16
C PHE A 555 -11.92 7.57 2.16
N ALA A 556 -10.85 6.88 1.75
CA ALA A 556 -10.08 6.03 2.62
C ALA A 556 -8.64 5.93 2.11
N THR A 557 -7.68 5.80 3.01
CA THR A 557 -6.27 5.64 2.67
C THR A 557 -5.58 4.78 3.72
N ILE A 558 -4.58 3.99 3.34
CA ILE A 558 -3.67 3.27 4.26
C ILE A 558 -2.34 3.02 3.58
N THR A 559 -1.23 3.14 4.31
CA THR A 559 0.06 2.65 3.83
C THR A 559 0.17 1.12 3.97
N LEU A 560 0.86 0.45 3.04
CA LEU A 560 1.11 -0.99 3.16
C LEU A 560 1.82 -1.32 4.49
N GLN A 561 2.70 -0.42 4.94
CA GLN A 561 3.36 -0.48 6.23
C GLN A 561 2.36 -0.68 7.37
N ASN A 562 1.39 0.24 7.51
CA ASN A 562 0.42 0.19 8.60
C ASN A 562 -0.57 -0.96 8.43
N TYR A 563 -0.95 -1.30 7.20
CA TYR A 563 -1.80 -2.48 6.96
C TYR A 563 -1.15 -3.78 7.47
N PHE A 564 0.11 -4.03 7.11
CA PHE A 564 0.79 -5.27 7.54
C PHE A 564 1.15 -5.29 9.03
N ARG A 565 1.32 -4.12 9.66
CA ARG A 565 1.51 -4.01 11.12
C ARG A 565 0.28 -4.43 11.93
N MET A 566 -0.91 -4.50 11.33
CA MET A 566 -2.14 -4.91 12.01
C MET A 566 -2.27 -6.42 12.18
N TYR A 567 -1.49 -7.24 11.48
CA TYR A 567 -1.55 -8.68 11.64
C TYR A 567 -1.00 -9.11 13.00
N ASN A 568 -1.68 -10.05 13.68
CA ASN A 568 -1.19 -10.62 14.94
C ASN A 568 0.20 -11.25 14.77
N LYS A 569 0.45 -11.83 13.58
CA LYS A 569 1.75 -12.38 13.19
C LYS A 569 2.04 -12.11 11.72
N LEU A 570 3.28 -11.71 11.43
CA LEU A 570 3.74 -11.42 10.08
C LEU A 570 5.06 -12.16 9.81
N GLY A 571 5.11 -12.93 8.74
CA GLY A 571 6.32 -13.57 8.22
C GLY A 571 6.61 -13.12 6.80
N GLY A 572 7.84 -13.30 6.34
CA GLY A 572 8.19 -12.94 4.96
C GLY A 572 9.28 -13.85 4.38
N MET A 573 9.28 -14.01 3.06
CA MET A 573 10.34 -14.77 2.38
C MET A 573 10.84 -14.00 1.16
N THR A 574 12.14 -14.05 0.93
CA THR A 574 12.77 -13.45 -0.26
C THR A 574 14.18 -14.01 -0.44
N GLY A 575 14.81 -13.77 -1.58
CA GLY A 575 16.23 -14.08 -1.78
C GLY A 575 17.20 -13.01 -1.30
N THR A 576 16.69 -11.83 -0.94
CA THR A 576 17.52 -10.62 -0.77
C THR A 576 16.95 -9.63 0.26
N ALA A 577 16.80 -10.05 1.52
CA ALA A 577 16.32 -9.21 2.63
C ALA A 577 17.43 -8.61 3.50
N GLU A 578 18.62 -9.21 3.54
CA GLU A 578 19.70 -8.83 4.47
C GLU A 578 20.12 -7.37 4.32
N THR A 579 20.04 -6.82 3.10
CA THR A 579 20.39 -5.41 2.84
C THR A 579 19.47 -4.42 3.55
N GLU A 580 18.20 -4.78 3.72
CA GLU A 580 17.15 -3.94 4.33
C GLU A 580 16.76 -4.41 5.74
N ALA A 581 17.56 -5.27 6.37
CA ALA A 581 17.25 -5.83 7.70
C ALA A 581 16.99 -4.75 8.76
N GLY A 582 17.66 -3.60 8.66
CA GLY A 582 17.41 -2.44 9.52
C GLY A 582 16.01 -1.85 9.33
N GLU A 583 15.58 -1.66 8.08
CA GLU A 583 14.25 -1.14 7.74
C GLU A 583 13.14 -2.10 8.17
N PHE A 584 13.31 -3.41 7.91
CA PHE A 584 12.35 -4.44 8.33
C PHE A 584 12.13 -4.46 9.85
N TRP A 585 13.20 -4.34 10.63
CA TRP A 585 13.11 -4.29 12.08
C TRP A 585 12.53 -2.96 12.59
N GLU A 586 12.94 -1.84 12.01
CA GLU A 586 12.50 -0.50 12.44
C GLU A 586 10.98 -0.34 12.22
N ILE A 587 10.48 -0.72 11.04
CA ILE A 587 9.08 -0.55 10.64
C ILE A 587 8.18 -1.70 11.12
N TYR A 588 8.57 -2.94 10.83
CA TYR A 588 7.68 -4.11 10.98
C TYR A 588 8.05 -5.02 12.15
N LYS A 589 9.16 -4.77 12.84
CA LYS A 589 9.73 -5.66 13.88
C LYS A 589 10.04 -7.06 13.34
N LEU A 590 10.30 -7.17 12.04
CA LEU A 590 10.67 -8.42 11.38
C LEU A 590 12.19 -8.59 11.40
N ASP A 591 12.66 -9.68 12.02
CA ASP A 591 14.07 -10.06 11.97
C ASP A 591 14.38 -10.86 10.70
N VAL A 592 15.57 -10.69 10.12
CA VAL A 592 16.00 -11.38 8.90
C VAL A 592 16.94 -12.52 9.26
N VAL A 593 16.56 -13.75 8.88
CA VAL A 593 17.39 -14.94 9.05
C VAL A 593 17.85 -15.42 7.67
N SER A 594 19.17 -15.49 7.47
CA SER A 594 19.73 -15.96 6.20
C SER A 594 19.89 -17.47 6.23
N ILE A 595 19.01 -18.15 5.49
CA ILE A 595 18.92 -19.61 5.47
C ILE A 595 20.06 -20.17 4.60
N PRO A 596 20.80 -21.19 5.07
CA PRO A 596 21.83 -21.83 4.26
C PRO A 596 21.23 -22.48 3.02
N THR A 597 21.97 -22.50 1.91
CA THR A 597 21.54 -23.19 0.69
C THR A 597 21.65 -24.70 0.88
N ASN A 598 20.74 -25.47 0.27
CA ASN A 598 20.78 -26.93 0.29
C ASN A 598 22.08 -27.48 -0.34
N ARG A 599 22.54 -26.81 -1.40
CA ARG A 599 23.80 -27.11 -2.10
C ARG A 599 24.65 -25.85 -2.23
N PRO A 600 25.99 -25.94 -2.20
CA PRO A 600 26.86 -24.78 -2.33
C PRO A 600 26.75 -24.14 -3.71
N ILE A 601 26.77 -22.81 -3.77
CA ILE A 601 26.64 -22.03 -5.00
C ILE A 601 27.95 -22.14 -5.82
N LEU A 602 27.85 -22.61 -7.07
CA LEU A 602 28.98 -22.73 -8.01
C LEU A 602 29.04 -21.59 -9.04
N ARG A 603 28.16 -20.59 -8.94
CA ARG A 603 28.11 -19.45 -9.87
C ARG A 603 29.37 -18.58 -9.75
N ASN A 604 29.95 -18.23 -10.88
CA ASN A 604 31.08 -17.30 -10.98
C ASN A 604 30.59 -15.86 -11.21
N ASP A 605 30.61 -15.03 -10.16
CA ASP A 605 30.27 -13.62 -10.22
C ASP A 605 31.49 -12.76 -10.58
N LYS A 606 31.53 -12.25 -11.82
CA LYS A 606 32.65 -11.45 -12.34
C LYS A 606 32.55 -9.98 -11.92
N ASN A 607 33.69 -9.26 -11.94
CA ASN A 607 33.74 -7.82 -11.64
C ASN A 607 33.08 -7.00 -12.74
N ASP A 608 32.65 -5.78 -12.43
CA ASP A 608 32.00 -4.92 -13.42
C ASP A 608 32.96 -4.44 -14.51
N ILE A 609 32.48 -4.47 -15.75
CA ILE A 609 33.16 -3.94 -16.93
C ILE A 609 32.66 -2.52 -17.15
N VAL A 610 33.54 -1.53 -17.02
CA VAL A 610 33.16 -0.11 -17.09
C VAL A 610 33.63 0.53 -18.39
N PHE A 611 32.72 1.22 -19.07
CA PHE A 611 32.93 1.93 -20.33
C PHE A 611 32.75 3.44 -20.16
N LYS A 612 33.36 4.20 -21.07
CA LYS A 612 33.21 5.66 -21.11
C LYS A 612 31.85 6.05 -21.67
N THR A 613 31.39 5.36 -22.72
CA THR A 613 30.13 5.69 -23.41
C THR A 613 29.15 4.53 -23.47
N ASN A 614 27.86 4.83 -23.60
CA ASN A 614 26.81 3.83 -23.78
C ASN A 614 26.97 3.04 -25.08
N ARG A 615 27.50 3.68 -26.13
CA ARG A 615 27.72 3.03 -27.43
C ARG A 615 28.72 1.88 -27.33
N GLU A 616 29.83 2.09 -26.62
CA GLU A 616 30.84 1.04 -26.36
C GLU A 616 30.26 -0.08 -25.51
N LYS A 617 29.56 0.28 -24.42
CA LYS A 617 28.87 -0.65 -23.53
C LYS A 617 27.95 -1.59 -24.30
N TYR A 618 27.02 -1.05 -25.10
CA TYR A 618 26.05 -1.87 -25.83
C TYR A 618 26.71 -2.73 -26.90
N LYS A 619 27.76 -2.23 -27.57
CA LYS A 619 28.53 -3.04 -28.52
C LYS A 619 29.15 -4.26 -27.83
N ALA A 620 29.80 -4.06 -26.68
CA ALA A 620 30.42 -5.13 -25.91
C ALA A 620 29.39 -6.13 -25.36
N VAL A 621 28.24 -5.65 -24.88
CA VAL A 621 27.12 -6.49 -24.45
C VAL A 621 26.65 -7.40 -25.59
N ILE A 622 26.45 -6.86 -26.79
CA ILE A 622 26.02 -7.64 -27.96
C ILE A 622 27.07 -8.69 -28.35
N GLU A 623 28.35 -8.33 -28.37
CA GLU A 623 29.44 -9.26 -28.68
C GLU A 623 29.53 -10.40 -27.66
N GLU A 624 29.35 -10.11 -26.37
CA GLU A 624 29.33 -11.13 -25.31
C GLU A 624 28.10 -12.05 -25.42
N ILE A 625 26.91 -11.51 -25.73
CA ILE A 625 25.70 -12.31 -25.97
C ILE A 625 25.91 -13.27 -27.13
N VAL A 626 26.50 -12.79 -28.23
CA VAL A 626 26.77 -13.62 -29.42
C VAL A 626 27.75 -14.74 -29.06
N ARG A 627 28.86 -14.43 -28.40
CA ARG A 627 29.85 -15.44 -28.00
C ARG A 627 29.22 -16.53 -27.12
N LEU A 628 28.53 -16.13 -26.04
CA LEU A 628 27.94 -17.07 -25.09
C LEU A 628 26.83 -17.92 -25.72
N SER A 629 25.95 -17.32 -26.52
CA SER A 629 24.80 -18.03 -27.10
C SER A 629 25.16 -18.87 -28.33
N GLN A 630 26.02 -18.37 -29.22
CA GLN A 630 26.32 -19.02 -30.48
C GLN A 630 27.54 -19.93 -30.42
N ASP A 631 28.63 -19.48 -29.79
CA ASP A 631 29.89 -20.21 -29.74
C ASP A 631 29.88 -21.22 -28.59
N ASP A 632 29.53 -20.75 -27.38
CA ASP A 632 29.53 -21.59 -26.17
C ASP A 632 28.22 -22.39 -25.98
N LYS A 633 27.19 -22.11 -26.80
CA LYS A 633 25.83 -22.70 -26.70
C LYS A 633 25.18 -22.57 -25.31
N ARG A 634 25.58 -21.58 -24.54
CA ARG A 634 25.02 -21.29 -23.22
C ARG A 634 23.76 -20.44 -23.34
N PRO A 635 22.72 -20.67 -22.52
CA PRO A 635 21.62 -19.74 -22.41
C PRO A 635 22.08 -18.43 -21.77
N VAL A 636 21.52 -17.32 -22.24
CA VAL A 636 21.86 -15.97 -21.80
C VAL A 636 20.59 -15.25 -21.35
N LEU A 637 20.60 -14.75 -20.11
CA LEU A 637 19.59 -13.83 -19.59
C LEU A 637 20.21 -12.44 -19.47
N VAL A 638 19.64 -11.48 -20.21
CA VAL A 638 20.07 -10.09 -20.26
C VAL A 638 19.11 -9.24 -19.45
N GLY A 639 19.57 -8.63 -18.36
CA GLY A 639 18.77 -7.73 -17.54
C GLY A 639 19.00 -6.27 -17.91
N THR A 640 17.92 -5.55 -18.24
CA THR A 640 17.93 -4.10 -18.52
C THR A 640 17.15 -3.34 -17.44
N THR A 641 17.36 -2.02 -17.33
CA THR A 641 16.70 -1.16 -16.33
C THR A 641 15.36 -0.58 -16.81
N ASN A 642 15.15 -0.49 -18.13
CA ASN A 642 13.91 0.01 -18.73
C ASN A 642 13.60 -0.67 -20.07
N VAL A 643 12.38 -0.44 -20.56
CA VAL A 643 11.84 -1.05 -21.80
C VAL A 643 12.58 -0.52 -23.03
N GLU A 644 12.98 0.75 -23.05
CA GLU A 644 13.67 1.37 -24.19
C GLU A 644 15.01 0.66 -24.49
N ILE A 645 15.79 0.33 -23.45
CA ILE A 645 17.05 -0.40 -23.59
C ILE A 645 16.79 -1.82 -24.07
N SER A 646 15.75 -2.47 -23.56
CA SER A 646 15.34 -3.81 -24.02
C SER A 646 15.00 -3.82 -25.52
N GLU A 647 14.23 -2.84 -25.99
CA GLU A 647 13.88 -2.67 -27.40
C GLU A 647 15.09 -2.35 -28.28
N LEU A 648 16.01 -1.50 -27.78
CA LEU A 648 17.25 -1.17 -28.47
C LEU A 648 18.12 -2.42 -28.67
N LEU A 649 18.32 -3.22 -27.63
CA LEU A 649 19.09 -4.46 -27.69
C LEU A 649 18.40 -5.50 -28.57
N SER A 650 17.07 -5.60 -28.48
CA SER A 650 16.27 -6.49 -29.34
C SER A 650 16.50 -6.19 -30.82
N LYS A 651 16.39 -4.91 -31.22
CA LYS A 651 16.64 -4.48 -32.61
C LYS A 651 18.08 -4.81 -33.05
N ALA A 652 19.06 -4.56 -32.19
CA ALA A 652 20.46 -4.82 -32.50
C ALA A 652 20.77 -6.32 -32.66
N LEU A 653 20.21 -7.17 -31.80
CA LEU A 653 20.34 -8.63 -31.88
C LEU A 653 19.63 -9.20 -33.12
N LYS A 654 18.46 -8.65 -33.47
CA LYS A 654 17.75 -9.02 -34.70
C LYS A 654 18.57 -8.72 -35.95
N LEU A 655 19.26 -7.58 -35.99
CA LEU A 655 20.19 -7.23 -37.09
C LEU A 655 21.39 -8.18 -37.19
N ARG A 656 21.79 -8.83 -36.08
CA ARG A 656 22.83 -9.85 -36.03
C ARG A 656 22.31 -11.28 -36.29
N GLY A 657 21.01 -11.44 -36.56
CA GLY A 657 20.39 -12.76 -36.80
C GLY A 657 20.25 -13.62 -35.55
N ILE A 658 20.27 -13.03 -34.34
CA ILE A 658 20.13 -13.76 -33.09
C ILE A 658 18.66 -13.83 -32.68
N ASN A 659 18.13 -15.05 -32.59
CA ASN A 659 16.80 -15.30 -32.04
C ASN A 659 16.80 -15.01 -30.53
N HIS A 660 15.85 -14.21 -30.09
CA HIS A 660 15.74 -13.82 -28.68
C HIS A 660 14.27 -13.52 -28.33
N ASN A 661 13.96 -13.60 -27.04
CA ASN A 661 12.67 -13.19 -26.48
C ASN A 661 12.85 -11.96 -25.60
N VAL A 662 11.81 -11.11 -25.50
CA VAL A 662 11.81 -9.92 -24.66
C VAL A 662 10.68 -10.02 -23.63
N LEU A 663 11.01 -9.83 -22.36
CA LEU A 663 10.09 -9.81 -21.23
C LEU A 663 9.94 -8.37 -20.74
N ASN A 664 8.77 -7.79 -20.95
CA ASN A 664 8.46 -6.39 -20.63
C ASN A 664 7.42 -6.25 -19.51
N ALA A 665 7.24 -7.29 -18.68
CA ALA A 665 6.32 -7.32 -17.56
C ALA A 665 4.84 -7.05 -17.93
N LYS A 666 4.41 -7.27 -19.19
CA LYS A 666 3.05 -6.96 -19.67
C LYS A 666 2.09 -8.14 -19.59
N LEU A 667 2.58 -9.37 -19.84
CA LEU A 667 1.73 -10.56 -19.92
C LEU A 667 2.36 -11.71 -19.12
N HIS A 668 2.01 -11.83 -17.84
CA HIS A 668 2.68 -12.74 -16.90
C HIS A 668 2.63 -14.21 -17.30
N LYS A 669 1.51 -14.66 -17.89
CA LYS A 669 1.36 -16.05 -18.35
C LYS A 669 2.35 -16.37 -19.48
N SER A 670 2.35 -15.59 -20.56
CA SER A 670 3.29 -15.81 -21.67
C SER A 670 4.75 -15.61 -21.25
N GLU A 671 5.02 -14.71 -20.30
CA GLU A 671 6.36 -14.52 -19.76
C GLU A 671 6.84 -15.76 -19.00
N ALA A 672 5.97 -16.39 -18.19
CA ALA A 672 6.31 -17.63 -17.49
C ALA A 672 6.65 -18.78 -18.47
N ASP A 673 5.93 -18.86 -19.59
CA ASP A 673 6.20 -19.84 -20.65
C ASP A 673 7.57 -19.58 -21.30
N ILE A 674 7.87 -18.32 -21.65
CA ILE A 674 9.17 -17.93 -22.19
C ILE A 674 10.31 -18.23 -21.20
N VAL A 675 10.12 -17.94 -19.90
CA VAL A 675 11.14 -18.17 -18.86
C VAL A 675 11.43 -19.66 -18.67
N THR A 676 10.40 -20.52 -18.77
CA THR A 676 10.57 -21.98 -18.70
C THR A 676 11.51 -22.48 -19.82
N GLU A 677 11.42 -21.86 -20.99
CA GLU A 677 12.19 -22.20 -22.19
C GLU A 677 13.56 -21.52 -22.24
N ALA A 678 13.79 -20.49 -21.43
CA ALA A 678 15.02 -19.69 -21.39
C ALA A 678 16.27 -20.48 -20.98
N GLY A 679 16.11 -21.67 -20.38
CA GLY A 679 17.19 -22.55 -19.95
C GLY A 679 17.73 -23.47 -21.05
N LYS A 680 17.20 -23.40 -22.28
CA LYS A 680 17.63 -24.26 -23.40
C LYS A 680 18.97 -23.79 -24.02
N PRO A 681 19.77 -24.69 -24.62
CA PRO A 681 21.04 -24.33 -25.27
C PRO A 681 20.89 -23.17 -26.26
N GLY A 682 21.77 -22.17 -26.15
CA GLY A 682 21.79 -20.98 -27.01
C GLY A 682 20.58 -20.04 -26.93
N ALA A 683 19.64 -20.27 -26.00
CA ALA A 683 18.49 -19.39 -25.81
C ALA A 683 18.92 -18.01 -25.29
N VAL A 684 18.38 -16.93 -25.88
CA VAL A 684 18.63 -15.56 -25.45
C VAL A 684 17.33 -14.93 -24.99
N THR A 685 17.30 -14.46 -23.75
CA THR A 685 16.14 -13.79 -23.16
C THR A 685 16.55 -12.43 -22.61
N ILE A 686 15.85 -11.38 -23.00
CA ILE A 686 16.02 -10.02 -22.48
C ILE A 686 14.88 -9.77 -21.49
N ALA A 687 15.21 -9.33 -20.27
CA ALA A 687 14.26 -9.04 -19.23
C ALA A 687 14.41 -7.58 -18.78
N THR A 688 13.34 -6.80 -18.92
CA THR A 688 13.25 -5.48 -18.33
C THR A 688 13.04 -5.60 -16.82
N ASN A 689 13.95 -5.02 -16.04
CA ASN A 689 14.06 -5.11 -14.59
C ASN A 689 13.99 -6.56 -14.09
N MET A 690 12.86 -6.92 -13.48
CA MET A 690 12.62 -8.22 -12.87
C MET A 690 11.48 -8.98 -13.55
N ALA A 691 11.22 -8.71 -14.85
CA ALA A 691 10.24 -9.47 -15.62
C ALA A 691 10.52 -10.99 -15.56
N GLY A 692 9.46 -11.80 -15.52
CA GLY A 692 9.59 -13.25 -15.28
C GLY A 692 9.91 -13.63 -13.83
N ARG A 693 9.58 -12.79 -12.84
CA ARG A 693 9.67 -13.14 -11.40
C ARG A 693 8.76 -14.29 -11.01
N GLY A 694 9.17 -15.03 -9.98
CA GLY A 694 8.44 -16.18 -9.46
C GLY A 694 8.47 -17.44 -10.34
N THR A 695 9.20 -17.42 -11.47
CA THR A 695 9.36 -18.59 -12.36
C THR A 695 10.82 -19.04 -12.41
N ASP A 696 11.03 -20.35 -12.34
CA ASP A 696 12.36 -20.97 -12.35
C ASP A 696 12.87 -21.29 -13.76
N ILE A 697 14.16 -21.06 -14.00
CA ILE A 697 14.83 -21.38 -15.27
C ILE A 697 15.53 -22.73 -15.09
N LYS A 698 14.87 -23.80 -15.53
CA LYS A 698 15.42 -25.15 -15.44
C LYS A 698 16.47 -25.38 -16.54
N LEU A 699 17.66 -25.82 -16.15
CA LEU A 699 18.76 -26.11 -17.08
C LEU A 699 18.78 -27.59 -17.48
N THR A 700 19.00 -27.85 -18.77
CA THR A 700 19.25 -29.21 -19.28
C THR A 700 20.66 -29.68 -18.90
N LYS A 701 20.92 -31.00 -18.95
CA LYS A 701 22.25 -31.55 -18.63
C LYS A 701 23.35 -30.97 -19.52
N GLU A 702 23.09 -30.86 -20.82
CA GLU A 702 24.00 -30.24 -21.81
C GLU A 702 24.39 -28.81 -21.41
N VAL A 703 23.43 -28.01 -20.96
CA VAL A 703 23.67 -26.63 -20.52
C VAL A 703 24.50 -26.57 -19.25
N LYS A 704 24.30 -27.49 -18.30
CA LYS A 704 25.12 -27.54 -17.08
C LYS A 704 26.58 -27.84 -17.43
N GLU A 705 26.82 -28.75 -18.37
CA GLU A 705 28.16 -29.10 -18.84
C GLU A 705 28.83 -27.95 -19.60
N SER A 706 28.07 -27.13 -20.34
CA SER A 706 28.60 -25.95 -21.05
C SER A 706 28.84 -24.73 -20.15
N GLY A 707 28.70 -24.86 -18.82
CA GLY A 707 28.95 -23.80 -17.84
C GLY A 707 27.70 -23.09 -17.32
N GLY A 708 26.51 -23.60 -17.65
CA GLY A 708 25.23 -23.16 -17.12
C GLY A 708 24.76 -21.79 -17.62
N LEU A 709 23.71 -21.26 -16.99
CA LEU A 709 23.10 -19.98 -17.35
C LEU A 709 24.09 -18.82 -17.18
N ALA A 710 24.19 -17.96 -18.20
CA ALA A 710 24.94 -16.73 -18.15
C ALA A 710 24.01 -15.53 -17.94
N ILE A 711 24.31 -14.72 -16.92
CA ILE A 711 23.60 -13.48 -16.59
C ILE A 711 24.42 -12.28 -17.08
N ILE A 712 23.79 -11.42 -17.88
CA ILE A 712 24.37 -10.15 -18.33
C ILE A 712 23.50 -9.01 -17.80
N GLY A 713 24.04 -8.21 -16.88
CA GLY A 713 23.44 -6.93 -16.51
C GLY A 713 23.94 -5.82 -17.42
N THR A 714 23.04 -5.10 -18.07
CA THR A 714 23.42 -4.04 -19.02
C THR A 714 23.69 -2.71 -18.35
N GLU A 715 23.28 -2.58 -17.08
CA GLU A 715 23.46 -1.46 -16.17
C GLU A 715 23.38 -1.96 -14.72
N ARG A 716 23.73 -1.10 -13.77
CA ARG A 716 23.48 -1.30 -12.34
C ARG A 716 22.15 -0.65 -11.95
N HIS A 717 21.30 -1.37 -11.24
CA HIS A 717 20.07 -0.80 -10.71
C HIS A 717 20.36 0.15 -9.54
N ASP A 718 19.39 1.00 -9.21
CA ASP A 718 19.50 1.90 -8.05
C ASP A 718 19.67 1.14 -6.73
N SER A 719 19.12 -0.07 -6.65
CA SER A 719 19.26 -0.97 -5.52
C SER A 719 20.14 -2.17 -5.83
N ARG A 720 21.06 -2.47 -4.91
CA ARG A 720 21.93 -3.65 -4.94
C ARG A 720 21.13 -4.94 -4.85
N ARG A 721 19.95 -4.88 -4.23
CA ARG A 721 19.01 -5.99 -4.08
C ARG A 721 18.57 -6.55 -5.43
N VAL A 722 18.11 -5.67 -6.33
CA VAL A 722 17.66 -6.03 -7.68
C VAL A 722 18.79 -6.69 -8.48
N ASP A 723 20.01 -6.17 -8.36
CA ASP A 723 21.19 -6.80 -8.96
C ASP A 723 21.45 -8.21 -8.41
N ARG A 724 21.33 -8.42 -7.09
CA ARG A 724 21.47 -9.75 -6.48
C ARG A 724 20.38 -10.71 -6.95
N GLN A 725 19.15 -10.23 -7.13
CA GLN A 725 18.06 -11.05 -7.67
C GLN A 725 18.32 -11.46 -9.12
N LEU A 726 18.80 -10.54 -9.96
CA LEU A 726 19.19 -10.85 -11.34
C LEU A 726 20.30 -11.91 -11.39
N ARG A 727 21.34 -11.77 -10.56
CA ARG A 727 22.39 -12.79 -10.42
C ARG A 727 21.82 -14.15 -9.96
N GLY A 728 20.92 -14.12 -8.98
CA GLY A 728 20.22 -15.29 -8.40
C GLY A 728 19.38 -16.09 -9.39
N ARG A 729 19.22 -15.62 -10.64
CA ARG A 729 18.65 -16.41 -11.74
C ARG A 729 19.56 -17.56 -12.17
N ALA A 730 20.87 -17.43 -12.00
CA ALA A 730 21.85 -18.50 -12.24
C ALA A 730 22.39 -19.09 -10.92
N GLY A 731 22.92 -20.31 -10.99
CA GLY A 731 23.58 -20.96 -9.84
C GLY A 731 22.66 -21.71 -8.88
N ARG A 732 21.44 -22.04 -9.30
CA ARG A 732 20.39 -22.61 -8.44
C ARG A 732 20.69 -24.06 -8.08
N GLN A 733 20.44 -24.47 -6.83
CA GLN A 733 20.72 -25.83 -6.33
C GLN A 733 22.14 -26.35 -6.67
N GLY A 734 23.13 -25.45 -6.66
CA GLY A 734 24.52 -25.76 -6.97
C GLY A 734 24.83 -25.94 -8.46
N ASP A 735 23.93 -25.55 -9.37
CA ASP A 735 24.22 -25.53 -10.80
C ASP A 735 25.37 -24.55 -11.12
N PRO A 736 26.16 -24.82 -12.17
CA PRO A 736 27.15 -23.86 -12.66
C PRO A 736 26.45 -22.65 -13.29
N GLY A 737 27.16 -21.54 -13.37
CA GLY A 737 26.66 -20.33 -14.01
C GLY A 737 27.66 -19.19 -13.92
N SER A 738 27.36 -18.07 -14.56
CA SER A 738 28.17 -16.86 -14.46
C SER A 738 27.31 -15.60 -14.44
N SER A 739 27.78 -14.55 -13.76
CA SER A 739 27.17 -13.22 -13.87
C SER A 739 28.21 -12.15 -14.22
N GLN A 740 27.82 -11.20 -15.05
CA GLN A 740 28.68 -10.10 -15.52
C GLN A 740 27.81 -8.84 -15.69
N PHE A 741 28.25 -7.71 -15.16
CA PHE A 741 27.61 -6.41 -15.39
C PHE A 741 28.49 -5.54 -16.28
N PHE A 742 27.85 -4.81 -17.20
CA PHE A 742 28.43 -3.84 -18.10
C PHE A 742 27.87 -2.47 -17.69
N VAL A 743 28.73 -1.49 -17.39
CA VAL A 743 28.33 -0.19 -16.84
C VAL A 743 28.98 0.92 -17.66
N SER A 744 28.28 2.02 -17.91
CA SER A 744 28.85 3.22 -18.52
C SER A 744 28.87 4.40 -17.54
N LEU A 745 29.84 5.30 -17.69
CA LEU A 745 29.80 6.61 -17.02
C LEU A 745 28.57 7.46 -17.39
N GLU A 746 27.89 7.14 -18.50
CA GLU A 746 26.67 7.80 -18.95
C GLU A 746 25.39 7.24 -18.32
N ASP A 747 25.46 6.12 -17.59
CA ASP A 747 24.30 5.47 -16.95
C ASP A 747 23.67 6.37 -15.87
N SER A 748 22.37 6.22 -15.60
CA SER A 748 21.63 7.02 -14.62
C SER A 748 22.33 7.08 -13.25
N LEU A 749 22.67 5.92 -12.69
CA LEU A 749 23.35 5.78 -11.40
C LEU A 749 24.72 6.49 -11.39
N MET A 750 25.49 6.37 -12.46
CA MET A 750 26.82 6.98 -12.56
C MET A 750 26.76 8.50 -12.74
N ARG A 751 25.72 9.01 -13.40
CA ARG A 751 25.46 10.45 -13.52
C ARG A 751 25.16 11.09 -12.17
N LEU A 752 24.48 10.38 -11.27
CA LEU A 752 24.12 10.86 -9.93
C LEU A 752 25.33 10.87 -8.97
N PHE A 753 26.35 10.04 -9.20
CA PHE A 753 27.49 9.90 -8.28
C PHE A 753 28.86 9.97 -8.96
N GLY A 754 29.52 11.12 -8.81
CA GLY A 754 30.99 11.21 -8.84
C GLY A 754 31.69 10.79 -10.13
N SER A 755 30.99 10.85 -11.27
CA SER A 755 31.55 10.59 -12.62
C SER A 755 32.83 11.38 -12.88
N GLU A 756 32.94 12.59 -12.34
CA GLU A 756 34.08 13.50 -12.54
C GLU A 756 35.41 12.95 -12.00
N ARG A 757 35.40 12.27 -10.84
CA ARG A 757 36.63 11.74 -10.24
C ARG A 757 37.10 10.47 -10.94
N ILE A 758 36.16 9.64 -11.39
CA ILE A 758 36.44 8.40 -12.13
C ILE A 758 36.88 8.76 -13.57
N ALA A 759 36.14 9.63 -14.25
CA ALA A 759 36.50 10.13 -15.58
C ALA A 759 37.89 10.81 -15.59
N LYS A 760 38.18 11.70 -14.64
CA LYS A 760 39.51 12.32 -14.50
C LYS A 760 40.63 11.30 -14.25
N LEU A 761 40.32 10.16 -13.62
CA LEU A 761 41.28 9.08 -13.38
C LEU A 761 41.51 8.26 -14.66
N MET A 762 40.45 8.02 -15.45
CA MET A 762 40.52 7.39 -16.77
C MET A 762 41.34 8.24 -17.76
N ASP A 763 41.05 9.54 -17.83
CA ASP A 763 41.78 10.48 -18.70
C ASP A 763 43.26 10.58 -18.31
N ARG A 764 43.57 10.53 -17.00
CA ARG A 764 44.95 10.61 -16.48
C ARG A 764 45.73 9.31 -16.64
N MET A 765 45.05 8.17 -16.72
CA MET A 765 45.65 6.87 -17.05
C MET A 765 45.87 6.70 -18.57
N GLY A 766 45.45 7.65 -19.39
CA GLY A 766 45.66 7.63 -20.85
C GLY A 766 44.79 6.60 -21.56
N HIS A 767 43.65 6.22 -20.96
CA HIS A 767 42.74 5.23 -21.53
C HIS A 767 42.19 5.71 -22.89
N LYS A 768 42.30 4.87 -23.91
CA LYS A 768 41.80 5.14 -25.27
C LYS A 768 40.40 4.56 -25.47
N ASP A 769 39.67 5.10 -26.43
CA ASP A 769 38.37 4.56 -26.87
C ASP A 769 38.48 3.04 -27.14
N GLY A 770 37.65 2.25 -26.47
CA GLY A 770 37.66 0.77 -26.51
C GLY A 770 38.47 0.03 -25.44
N GLU A 771 39.20 0.70 -24.55
CA GLU A 771 39.87 0.02 -23.42
C GLU A 771 38.92 -0.22 -22.25
N VAL A 772 38.82 -1.47 -21.81
CA VAL A 772 37.96 -1.93 -20.72
C VAL A 772 38.66 -1.74 -19.38
N ILE A 773 37.95 -1.20 -18.39
CA ILE A 773 38.41 -1.23 -17.00
C ILE A 773 37.65 -2.30 -16.23
N GLU A 774 38.40 -3.32 -15.81
CA GLU A 774 37.92 -4.32 -14.86
C GLU A 774 38.76 -4.20 -13.58
N HIS A 775 38.23 -3.48 -12.58
CA HIS A 775 38.95 -3.30 -11.31
C HIS A 775 38.00 -3.27 -10.11
N SER A 776 38.30 -4.10 -9.09
CA SER A 776 37.47 -4.28 -7.89
C SER A 776 37.19 -2.98 -7.11
N MET A 777 38.07 -1.98 -7.21
CA MET A 777 37.87 -0.66 -6.61
C MET A 777 36.67 0.10 -7.21
N ILE A 778 36.44 -0.05 -8.52
CA ILE A 778 35.36 0.64 -9.22
C ILE A 778 34.02 -0.01 -8.86
N THR A 779 33.94 -1.34 -8.94
CA THR A 779 32.77 -2.11 -8.47
C THR A 779 32.37 -1.71 -7.04
N LYS A 780 33.33 -1.64 -6.10
CA LYS A 780 33.06 -1.18 -4.72
C LYS A 780 32.62 0.28 -4.62
N SER A 781 33.02 1.13 -5.55
CA SER A 781 32.59 2.53 -5.59
C SER A 781 31.14 2.65 -6.08
N ILE A 782 30.75 1.82 -7.05
CA ILE A 782 29.37 1.71 -7.52
C ILE A 782 28.45 1.17 -6.41
N GLU A 783 28.88 0.12 -5.68
CA GLU A 783 28.12 -0.41 -4.54
C GLU A 783 27.87 0.65 -3.45
N ARG A 784 28.83 1.58 -3.23
CA ARG A 784 28.64 2.70 -2.29
C ARG A 784 27.64 3.73 -2.82
N ALA A 785 27.59 3.95 -4.13
CA ALA A 785 26.60 4.82 -4.76
C ALA A 785 25.19 4.24 -4.59
N GLN A 786 25.00 2.95 -4.91
CA GLN A 786 23.73 2.23 -4.70
C GLN A 786 23.26 2.35 -3.25
N LYS A 787 24.15 2.07 -2.27
CA LYS A 787 23.81 2.18 -0.85
C LYS A 787 23.31 3.59 -0.47
N LYS A 788 23.90 4.64 -1.05
CA LYS A 788 23.48 6.02 -0.78
C LYS A 788 22.12 6.35 -1.41
N VAL A 789 21.79 5.77 -2.56
CA VAL A 789 20.44 5.87 -3.16
C VAL A 789 19.42 5.12 -2.30
N GLU A 790 19.75 3.92 -1.84
CA GLU A 790 18.91 3.12 -0.93
C GLU A 790 18.62 3.88 0.37
N GLU A 791 19.64 4.46 1.02
CA GLU A 791 19.48 5.29 2.22
C GLU A 791 18.56 6.50 1.98
N ASN A 792 18.64 7.15 0.82
CA ASN A 792 17.76 8.26 0.46
C ASN A 792 16.30 7.80 0.24
N ASN A 793 16.10 6.70 -0.48
CA ASN A 793 14.78 6.11 -0.72
C ASN A 793 14.14 5.65 0.59
N PHE A 794 14.93 5.08 1.51
CA PHE A 794 14.48 4.77 2.86
C PHE A 794 14.02 6.01 3.61
N GLY A 795 14.77 7.12 3.54
CA GLY A 795 14.37 8.40 4.14
C GLY A 795 13.02 8.90 3.64
N ILE A 796 12.75 8.78 2.34
CA ILE A 796 11.46 9.15 1.74
C ILE A 796 10.32 8.26 2.26
N ARG A 797 10.51 6.93 2.27
CA ARG A 797 9.51 5.98 2.78
C ARG A 797 9.24 6.16 4.27
N LYS A 798 10.29 6.35 5.07
CA LYS A 798 10.19 6.62 6.50
C LYS A 798 9.36 7.87 6.76
N ARG A 799 9.63 8.95 6.02
CA ARG A 799 8.86 10.19 6.15
C ARG A 799 7.40 9.97 5.78
N LEU A 800 7.11 9.27 4.67
CA LEU A 800 5.73 8.91 4.30
C LEU A 800 5.00 8.16 5.43
N LEU A 801 5.64 7.16 6.03
CA LEU A 801 5.12 6.39 7.16
C LEU A 801 4.87 7.29 8.38
N GLU A 802 5.76 8.21 8.70
CA GLU A 802 5.62 9.10 9.86
C GLU A 802 4.40 10.05 9.74
N TYR A 803 4.02 10.46 8.53
CA TYR A 803 2.76 11.18 8.31
C TYR A 803 1.55 10.24 8.46
N ASP A 804 1.59 9.05 7.86
CA ASP A 804 0.49 8.09 7.97
C ASP A 804 0.32 7.54 9.40
N ASP A 805 1.38 7.45 10.22
CA ASP A 805 1.29 7.05 11.63
C ASP A 805 0.42 8.01 12.46
N VAL A 806 0.36 9.29 12.07
CA VAL A 806 -0.54 10.27 12.70
C VAL A 806 -1.99 9.95 12.30
N MET A 807 -2.22 9.71 11.01
CA MET A 807 -3.54 9.35 10.48
C MET A 807 -4.02 8.00 10.98
N ASN A 808 -3.12 7.03 11.15
CA ASN A 808 -3.46 5.68 11.59
C ASN A 808 -4.03 5.70 13.02
N LYS A 809 -3.49 6.53 13.92
CA LYS A 809 -4.04 6.70 15.27
C LYS A 809 -5.46 7.27 15.26
N GLN A 810 -5.73 8.23 14.36
CA GLN A 810 -7.06 8.80 14.20
C GLN A 810 -8.02 7.77 13.61
N ARG A 811 -7.55 7.02 12.61
CA ARG A 811 -8.28 5.95 11.94
C ARG A 811 -8.68 4.83 12.89
N GLU A 812 -7.78 4.39 13.78
CA GLU A 812 -8.08 3.37 14.79
C GLU A 812 -9.27 3.77 15.67
N VAL A 813 -9.34 5.03 16.09
CA VAL A 813 -10.45 5.56 16.89
C VAL A 813 -11.75 5.55 16.09
N ILE A 814 -11.71 6.08 14.87
CA ILE A 814 -12.91 6.20 14.01
C ILE A 814 -13.39 4.81 13.57
N TYR A 815 -12.51 3.94 13.09
CA TYR A 815 -12.88 2.61 12.62
C TYR A 815 -13.41 1.73 13.75
N LYS A 816 -12.89 1.88 14.98
CA LYS A 816 -13.47 1.22 16.15
C LYS A 816 -14.91 1.69 16.41
N ARG A 817 -15.16 3.00 16.41
CA ARG A 817 -16.53 3.55 16.59
C ARG A 817 -17.47 3.11 15.46
N ARG A 818 -16.98 3.12 14.21
CA ARG A 818 -17.73 2.61 13.05
C ARG A 818 -18.07 1.13 13.19
N HIS A 819 -17.11 0.30 13.58
CA HIS A 819 -17.32 -1.12 13.79
C HIS A 819 -18.37 -1.38 14.89
N ASN A 820 -18.27 -0.69 16.02
CA ASN A 820 -19.27 -0.75 17.09
C ASN A 820 -20.66 -0.34 16.61
N ALA A 821 -20.76 0.72 15.79
CA ALA A 821 -22.02 1.14 15.18
C ALA A 821 -22.55 0.16 14.12
N LEU A 822 -21.68 -0.51 13.37
CA LEU A 822 -22.06 -1.46 12.32
C LEU A 822 -22.72 -2.72 12.89
N PHE A 823 -22.14 -3.29 13.96
CA PHE A 823 -22.66 -4.47 14.63
C PHE A 823 -23.68 -4.12 15.74
N GLY A 824 -23.59 -2.90 16.28
CA GLY A 824 -24.34 -2.48 17.47
C GLY A 824 -23.77 -3.03 18.78
N ASP A 825 -22.62 -3.68 18.74
CA ASP A 825 -21.87 -4.13 19.91
C ASP A 825 -21.13 -2.92 20.49
N ARG A 826 -21.13 -2.75 21.82
CA ARG A 826 -20.53 -1.58 22.52
C ARG A 826 -21.09 -0.20 22.14
N LEU A 827 -22.01 -0.08 21.18
CA LEU A 827 -22.58 1.19 20.71
C LEU A 827 -23.19 2.02 21.85
N GLU A 828 -23.94 1.39 22.74
CA GLU A 828 -24.50 2.01 23.94
C GLU A 828 -23.44 2.70 24.82
N VAL A 829 -22.27 2.06 24.98
CA VAL A 829 -21.15 2.62 25.75
C VAL A 829 -20.53 3.79 25.00
N ASP A 830 -20.40 3.70 23.68
CA ASP A 830 -19.94 4.81 22.85
C ASP A 830 -20.90 6.01 22.93
N ILE A 831 -22.21 5.79 22.90
CA ILE A 831 -23.23 6.86 23.05
C ILE A 831 -23.14 7.50 24.43
N ALA A 832 -23.05 6.71 25.50
CA ALA A 832 -22.88 7.23 26.86
C ALA A 832 -21.62 8.11 26.96
N ASN A 833 -20.50 7.65 26.40
CA ASN A 833 -19.26 8.43 26.35
C ASN A 833 -19.43 9.72 25.52
N MET A 834 -20.15 9.66 24.39
CA MET A 834 -20.45 10.86 23.59
C MET A 834 -21.33 11.87 24.35
N ILE A 835 -22.33 11.42 25.11
CA ILE A 835 -23.15 12.29 25.96
C ILE A 835 -22.26 12.98 27.01
N TYR A 836 -21.37 12.22 27.66
CA TYR A 836 -20.43 12.77 28.64
C TYR A 836 -19.49 13.81 28.00
N ASP A 837 -18.91 13.51 26.84
CA ASP A 837 -18.02 14.42 26.11
C ASP A 837 -18.74 15.71 25.70
N VAL A 838 -19.98 15.62 25.22
CA VAL A 838 -20.80 16.80 24.87
C VAL A 838 -21.16 17.60 26.11
N ALA A 839 -21.54 16.95 27.21
CA ALA A 839 -21.81 17.63 28.48
C ALA A 839 -20.56 18.36 29.01
N ALA A 840 -19.39 17.73 28.93
CA ALA A 840 -18.11 18.33 29.31
C ALA A 840 -17.78 19.54 28.43
N SER A 841 -17.98 19.41 27.12
CA SER A 841 -17.75 20.47 26.13
C SER A 841 -18.67 21.68 26.39
N VAL A 842 -19.98 21.45 26.53
CA VAL A 842 -20.98 22.50 26.82
C VAL A 842 -20.72 23.18 28.15
N VAL A 843 -20.47 22.42 29.23
CA VAL A 843 -20.17 23.00 30.54
C VAL A 843 -18.91 23.85 30.47
N LYS A 844 -17.82 23.33 29.89
CA LYS A 844 -16.55 24.04 29.82
C LYS A 844 -16.65 25.33 29.01
N SER A 845 -17.21 25.25 27.80
CA SER A 845 -17.34 26.41 26.90
C SER A 845 -18.12 27.57 27.50
N ASN A 846 -19.10 27.28 28.36
CA ASN A 846 -19.93 28.31 28.99
C ASN A 846 -19.40 28.74 30.37
N LYS A 847 -18.84 27.80 31.14
CA LYS A 847 -18.30 28.07 32.47
C LYS A 847 -17.05 28.96 32.43
N ASP A 848 -16.22 28.82 31.40
CA ASP A 848 -15.02 29.64 31.20
C ASP A 848 -15.34 31.15 31.06
N PHE A 849 -16.55 31.49 30.59
CA PHE A 849 -17.05 32.87 30.44
C PHE A 849 -18.15 33.25 31.46
N GLU A 850 -18.48 32.36 32.40
CA GLU A 850 -19.61 32.48 33.32
C GLU A 850 -20.97 32.78 32.65
N ASP A 851 -21.20 32.23 31.46
CA ASP A 851 -22.40 32.47 30.65
C ASP A 851 -23.47 31.39 30.89
N PHE A 852 -24.36 31.64 31.85
CA PHE A 852 -25.43 30.70 32.21
C PHE A 852 -26.55 30.64 31.17
N ASP A 853 -26.87 31.76 30.53
CA ASP A 853 -27.92 31.83 29.51
C ASP A 853 -27.51 31.00 28.28
N GLN A 854 -26.26 31.11 27.84
CA GLN A 854 -25.74 30.30 26.74
C GLN A 854 -25.64 28.82 27.12
N TYR A 855 -25.31 28.50 28.38
CA TYR A 855 -25.37 27.12 28.88
C TYR A 855 -26.78 26.53 28.74
N GLU A 856 -27.83 27.26 29.14
CA GLU A 856 -29.22 26.82 28.98
C GLU A 856 -29.59 26.60 27.50
N LEU A 857 -29.21 27.55 26.62
CA LEU A 857 -29.44 27.43 25.18
C LEU A 857 -28.73 26.21 24.57
N ASP A 858 -27.50 25.93 24.97
CA ASP A 858 -26.73 24.79 24.49
C ASP A 858 -27.35 23.45 24.95
N LEU A 859 -27.86 23.38 26.18
CA LEU A 859 -28.58 22.19 26.65
C LEU A 859 -29.85 21.93 25.85
N ILE A 860 -30.63 22.97 25.55
CA ILE A 860 -31.81 22.84 24.68
C ILE A 860 -31.39 22.42 23.27
N LYS A 861 -30.31 23.00 22.75
CA LYS A 861 -29.83 22.73 21.40
C LYS A 861 -29.35 21.30 21.21
N PHE A 862 -28.58 20.75 22.16
CA PHE A 862 -27.94 19.43 21.99
C PHE A 862 -28.69 18.30 22.68
N PHE A 863 -29.30 18.54 23.83
CA PHE A 863 -29.98 17.52 24.64
C PHE A 863 -31.49 17.71 24.71
N THR A 864 -32.05 18.78 24.14
CA THR A 864 -33.50 19.10 24.23
C THR A 864 -34.06 19.16 25.66
N MET A 865 -33.20 19.44 26.64
CA MET A 865 -33.56 19.49 28.07
C MET A 865 -33.36 20.88 28.66
N GLY A 866 -34.05 21.14 29.78
CA GLY A 866 -33.79 22.31 30.62
C GLY A 866 -32.54 22.15 31.49
N THR A 867 -32.12 23.21 32.16
CA THR A 867 -30.96 23.16 33.05
C THR A 867 -31.20 22.26 34.28
N PRO A 868 -30.29 21.33 34.60
CA PRO A 868 -30.36 20.50 35.81
C PRO A 868 -29.79 21.20 37.05
N VAL A 869 -29.22 22.40 36.90
CA VAL A 869 -28.59 23.18 37.97
C VAL A 869 -29.12 24.61 37.98
N THR A 870 -29.11 25.23 39.16
CA THR A 870 -29.40 26.66 39.29
C THR A 870 -28.23 27.53 38.85
N GLU A 871 -28.47 28.81 38.54
CA GLU A 871 -27.39 29.75 38.18
C GLU A 871 -26.33 29.84 39.29
N ASP A 872 -26.75 29.86 40.56
CA ASP A 872 -25.85 29.87 41.71
C ASP A 872 -24.98 28.60 41.79
N GLU A 873 -25.56 27.43 41.49
CA GLU A 873 -24.82 26.18 41.42
C GLU A 873 -23.85 26.14 40.24
N PHE A 874 -24.27 26.66 39.08
CA PHE A 874 -23.41 26.81 37.91
C PHE A 874 -22.21 27.71 38.21
N ARG A 875 -22.41 28.82 38.94
CA ARG A 875 -21.34 29.73 39.35
C ARG A 875 -20.42 29.12 40.42
N SER A 876 -20.95 28.35 41.37
CA SER A 876 -20.19 27.86 42.52
C SER A 876 -19.49 26.51 42.34
N LYS A 877 -20.06 25.58 41.55
CA LYS A 877 -19.51 24.22 41.38
C LYS A 877 -18.35 24.17 40.38
N SER A 878 -17.54 23.14 40.50
CA SER A 878 -16.43 22.90 39.58
C SER A 878 -16.95 22.41 38.22
N ILE A 879 -16.17 22.62 37.15
CA ILE A 879 -16.49 22.11 35.80
C ILE A 879 -16.79 20.61 35.88
N LYS A 880 -15.99 19.84 36.62
CA LYS A 880 -16.15 18.38 36.74
C LYS A 880 -17.49 18.01 37.40
N ASP A 881 -17.86 18.68 38.48
CA ASP A 881 -19.12 18.38 39.18
C ASP A 881 -20.33 18.76 38.32
N LEU A 882 -20.25 19.90 37.63
CA LEU A 882 -21.28 20.33 36.68
C LEU A 882 -21.41 19.32 35.53
N THR A 883 -20.30 18.90 34.92
CA THR A 883 -20.30 17.87 33.86
C THR A 883 -21.00 16.59 34.31
N ASN A 884 -20.70 16.08 35.51
CA ASN A 884 -21.36 14.88 36.02
C ASN A 884 -22.86 15.08 36.21
N ILE A 885 -23.29 16.20 36.80
CA ILE A 885 -24.72 16.49 37.00
C ILE A 885 -25.44 16.62 35.65
N THR A 886 -24.84 17.32 34.68
CA THR A 886 -25.39 17.47 33.33
C THR A 886 -25.47 16.14 32.60
N TYR A 887 -24.44 15.31 32.72
CA TYR A 887 -24.39 13.97 32.14
C TYR A 887 -25.48 13.05 32.72
N ASP A 888 -25.60 13.00 34.05
CA ASP A 888 -26.58 12.15 34.73
C ASP A 888 -28.02 12.54 34.32
N ALA A 889 -28.30 13.85 34.24
CA ALA A 889 -29.60 14.34 33.76
C ALA A 889 -29.84 14.01 32.28
N ALA A 890 -28.84 14.23 31.41
CA ALA A 890 -28.95 13.96 29.98
C ALA A 890 -29.17 12.47 29.69
N ILE A 891 -28.48 11.57 30.41
CA ILE A 891 -28.60 10.14 30.15
C ILE A 891 -29.93 9.57 30.66
N GLU A 892 -30.49 10.11 31.74
CA GLU A 892 -31.83 9.77 32.22
C GLU A 892 -32.89 10.21 31.20
N ASP A 893 -32.81 11.44 30.71
CA ASP A 893 -33.73 11.97 29.69
C ASP A 893 -33.63 11.18 28.37
N TYR A 894 -32.41 10.88 27.93
CA TYR A 894 -32.16 10.06 26.74
C TYR A 894 -32.87 8.69 26.82
N LYS A 895 -32.69 7.98 27.95
CA LYS A 895 -33.33 6.67 28.17
C LYS A 895 -34.86 6.78 28.17
N ALA A 896 -35.41 7.80 28.82
CA ALA A 896 -36.85 8.04 28.86
C ALA A 896 -37.40 8.32 27.45
N ARG A 897 -36.69 9.13 26.66
CA ARG A 897 -37.08 9.48 25.29
C ARG A 897 -37.01 8.29 24.34
N MET A 898 -35.93 7.53 24.35
CA MET A 898 -35.79 6.33 23.51
C MET A 898 -36.89 5.30 23.80
N LYS A 899 -37.26 5.13 25.07
CA LYS A 899 -38.39 4.30 25.47
C LYS A 899 -39.72 4.83 24.90
N TYR A 900 -39.97 6.13 25.00
CA TYR A 900 -41.18 6.75 24.45
C TYR A 900 -41.29 6.58 22.93
N VAL A 901 -40.19 6.75 22.20
CA VAL A 901 -40.15 6.54 20.73
C VAL A 901 -40.46 5.09 20.38
N ALA A 902 -39.89 4.11 21.11
CA ALA A 902 -40.19 2.69 20.90
C ALA A 902 -41.67 2.37 21.16
N GLU A 903 -42.24 2.86 22.25
CA GLU A 903 -43.66 2.68 22.60
C GLU A 903 -44.60 3.33 21.58
N THR A 904 -44.20 4.46 20.99
CA THR A 904 -44.97 5.16 19.95
C THR A 904 -44.91 4.43 18.60
N ALA A 905 -43.75 3.85 18.26
CA ALA A 905 -43.56 3.07 17.03
C ALA A 905 -44.26 1.70 17.06
N PHE A 906 -44.32 1.07 18.24
CA PHE A 906 -44.74 -0.31 18.40
C PHE A 906 -46.14 -0.65 17.84
N PRO A 907 -47.19 0.17 18.01
CA PRO A 907 -48.51 -0.12 17.43
C PRO A 907 -48.47 -0.26 15.90
N VAL A 908 -47.63 0.54 15.23
CA VAL A 908 -47.45 0.47 13.76
C VAL A 908 -46.70 -0.81 13.40
N ILE A 909 -45.62 -1.12 14.09
CA ILE A 909 -44.83 -2.35 13.90
C ILE A 909 -45.69 -3.60 14.11
N SER A 910 -46.46 -3.63 15.20
CA SER A 910 -47.40 -4.72 15.54
C SER A 910 -48.43 -4.94 14.46
N ASN A 911 -49.05 -3.85 13.97
CA ASN A 911 -50.05 -3.92 12.91
C ASN A 911 -49.46 -4.46 11.59
N VAL A 912 -48.27 -4.00 11.21
CA VAL A 912 -47.58 -4.44 9.98
C VAL A 912 -47.17 -5.92 10.09
N PHE A 913 -46.60 -6.35 11.23
CA PHE A 913 -46.20 -7.74 11.41
C PHE A 913 -47.38 -8.70 11.44
N GLU A 914 -48.45 -8.38 12.17
CA GLU A 914 -49.61 -9.27 12.33
C GLU A 914 -50.44 -9.39 11.03
N ASN A 915 -50.56 -8.30 10.25
CA ASN A 915 -51.39 -8.30 9.04
C ASN A 915 -50.61 -8.55 7.75
N GLN A 916 -49.32 -8.20 7.70
CA GLN A 916 -48.51 -8.22 6.48
C GLN A 916 -47.13 -8.88 6.65
N GLY A 917 -46.81 -9.42 7.83
CA GLY A 917 -45.48 -9.99 8.14
C GLY A 917 -45.08 -11.23 7.33
N HIS A 918 -46.00 -11.83 6.56
CA HIS A 918 -45.68 -12.89 5.61
C HIS A 918 -45.17 -12.36 4.25
N MET A 919 -45.33 -11.06 3.98
CA MET A 919 -44.91 -10.43 2.73
C MET A 919 -43.55 -9.72 2.82
N PHE A 920 -43.15 -9.23 4.00
CA PHE A 920 -41.92 -8.44 4.18
C PHE A 920 -41.14 -8.88 5.42
N SER A 921 -39.81 -9.02 5.28
CA SER A 921 -38.89 -9.31 6.40
C SER A 921 -38.30 -8.05 7.04
N ARG A 922 -38.19 -6.95 6.28
CA ARG A 922 -37.61 -5.68 6.73
C ARG A 922 -38.59 -4.53 6.51
N ILE A 923 -38.53 -3.54 7.39
CA ILE A 923 -39.28 -2.27 7.27
C ILE A 923 -38.31 -1.09 7.16
N GLN A 924 -38.76 -0.05 6.49
CA GLN A 924 -38.07 1.24 6.40
C GLN A 924 -38.83 2.27 7.23
N VAL A 925 -38.15 2.85 8.22
CA VAL A 925 -38.74 3.83 9.12
C VAL A 925 -37.99 5.15 8.97
N PRO A 926 -38.62 6.21 8.45
CA PRO A 926 -38.01 7.53 8.40
C PRO A 926 -37.97 8.16 9.80
N PHE A 927 -36.84 8.79 10.12
CA PHE A 927 -36.64 9.66 11.27
C PHE A 927 -36.17 11.03 10.80
N THR A 928 -36.58 12.09 11.50
CA THR A 928 -36.13 13.46 11.22
C THR A 928 -35.86 14.25 12.49
N ASP A 929 -34.85 15.12 12.44
CA ASP A 929 -34.58 16.15 13.45
C ASP A 929 -35.14 17.53 13.05
N GLY A 930 -35.95 17.59 11.97
CA GLY A 930 -36.49 18.79 11.37
C GLY A 930 -35.61 19.43 10.28
N ILE A 931 -34.35 18.99 10.12
CA ILE A 931 -33.42 19.49 9.10
C ILE A 931 -32.99 18.35 8.18
N ARG A 932 -32.55 17.24 8.77
CA ARG A 932 -32.09 16.03 8.12
C ARG A 932 -33.16 14.95 8.28
N GLN A 933 -33.30 14.11 7.26
CA GLN A 933 -34.17 12.93 7.28
C GLN A 933 -33.32 11.70 7.01
N MET A 934 -33.48 10.67 7.83
CA MET A 934 -32.75 9.41 7.72
C MET A 934 -33.73 8.25 7.66
N THR A 935 -33.53 7.34 6.72
CA THR A 935 -34.35 6.13 6.62
C THR A 935 -33.62 4.99 7.30
N VAL A 936 -34.22 4.44 8.34
CA VAL A 936 -33.68 3.32 9.12
C VAL A 936 -34.29 2.02 8.59
N VAL A 937 -33.44 1.07 8.22
CA VAL A 937 -33.86 -0.28 7.84
C VAL A 937 -33.79 -1.17 9.08
N CYS A 938 -34.90 -1.82 9.44
CA CYS A 938 -34.99 -2.68 10.61
C CYS A 938 -35.64 -4.02 10.27
N ASP A 939 -35.23 -5.11 10.93
CA ASP A 939 -35.90 -6.41 10.82
C ASP A 939 -37.26 -6.37 11.54
N LEU A 940 -38.32 -6.66 10.80
CA LEU A 940 -39.69 -6.51 11.30
C LEU A 940 -40.00 -7.50 12.43
N LYS A 941 -39.46 -8.72 12.35
CA LYS A 941 -39.70 -9.75 13.35
C LYS A 941 -38.99 -9.42 14.65
N GLU A 942 -37.71 -9.04 14.57
CA GLU A 942 -36.95 -8.64 15.75
C GLU A 942 -37.52 -7.37 16.40
N ALA A 943 -37.98 -6.40 15.60
CA ALA A 943 -38.65 -5.20 16.09
C ALA A 943 -39.97 -5.53 16.82
N TYR A 944 -40.73 -6.52 16.35
CA TYR A 944 -41.96 -6.97 17.02
C TYR A 944 -41.66 -7.70 18.33
N GLU A 945 -40.78 -8.70 18.29
CA GLU A 945 -40.41 -9.51 19.47
C GLU A 945 -39.75 -8.68 20.58
N SER A 946 -39.03 -7.62 20.21
CA SER A 946 -38.37 -6.70 21.13
C SER A 946 -39.23 -5.51 21.60
N GLN A 947 -40.50 -5.44 21.20
CA GLN A 947 -41.41 -4.31 21.49
C GLN A 947 -40.86 -2.95 21.02
N GLY A 948 -40.24 -2.92 19.84
CA GLY A 948 -39.70 -1.71 19.22
C GLY A 948 -38.27 -1.35 19.66
N LYS A 949 -37.65 -2.08 20.59
CA LYS A 949 -36.28 -1.80 21.03
C LYS A 949 -35.24 -1.99 19.92
N THR A 950 -35.40 -3.01 19.07
CA THR A 950 -34.48 -3.23 17.93
C THR A 950 -34.51 -2.05 16.95
N LEU A 951 -35.68 -1.42 16.73
CA LEU A 951 -35.79 -0.23 15.89
C LEU A 951 -34.95 0.93 16.44
N ILE A 952 -34.96 1.15 17.76
CA ILE A 952 -34.13 2.18 18.40
C ILE A 952 -32.66 1.87 18.22
N LYS A 953 -32.25 0.60 18.41
CA LYS A 953 -30.87 0.19 18.20
C LYS A 953 -30.44 0.45 16.75
N ASP A 954 -31.26 0.10 15.75
CA ASP A 954 -30.95 0.34 14.35
C ASP A 954 -30.96 1.83 13.97
N PHE A 955 -31.81 2.62 14.64
CA PHE A 955 -31.79 4.08 14.55
C PHE A 955 -30.46 4.65 15.06
N GLU A 956 -30.03 4.26 16.26
CA GLU A 956 -28.74 4.64 16.85
C GLU A 956 -27.58 4.26 15.93
N LYS A 957 -27.54 3.01 15.44
CA LYS A 957 -26.52 2.54 14.49
C LYS A 957 -26.47 3.42 13.24
N SER A 958 -27.62 3.68 12.62
CA SER A 958 -27.72 4.43 11.37
C SER A 958 -27.24 5.87 11.52
N VAL A 959 -27.68 6.55 12.58
CA VAL A 959 -27.30 7.93 12.90
C VAL A 959 -25.81 8.04 13.16
N VAL A 960 -25.28 7.18 14.05
CA VAL A 960 -23.85 7.20 14.42
C VAL A 960 -22.99 6.90 13.19
N LEU A 961 -23.32 5.88 12.41
CA LEU A 961 -22.54 5.48 11.24
C LEU A 961 -22.50 6.57 10.16
N SER A 962 -23.67 7.14 9.81
CA SER A 962 -23.78 8.16 8.76
C SER A 962 -23.05 9.45 9.14
N LEU A 963 -23.22 9.93 10.38
CA LEU A 963 -22.62 11.18 10.82
C LEU A 963 -21.11 11.07 11.02
N ILE A 964 -20.62 9.91 11.49
CA ILE A 964 -19.18 9.63 11.49
C ILE A 964 -18.64 9.66 10.06
N ASP A 965 -19.31 9.02 9.09
CA ASP A 965 -18.84 8.96 7.71
C ASP A 965 -18.70 10.35 7.07
N ASP A 966 -19.71 11.19 7.22
CA ASP A 966 -19.71 12.51 6.56
C ASP A 966 -18.63 13.42 7.15
N ASN A 967 -18.51 13.46 8.47
CA ASN A 967 -17.47 14.25 9.13
C ASN A 967 -16.07 13.67 8.91
N TRP A 968 -15.92 12.35 8.85
CA TRP A 968 -14.63 11.71 8.57
C TRP A 968 -14.14 11.99 7.15
N LYS A 969 -15.04 11.97 6.16
CA LYS A 969 -14.71 12.35 4.77
C LYS A 969 -14.18 13.79 4.68
N GLU A 970 -14.82 14.74 5.34
CA GLU A 970 -14.35 16.13 5.37
C GLU A 970 -13.01 16.26 6.11
N HIS A 971 -12.85 15.57 7.24
CA HIS A 971 -11.58 15.56 7.97
C HIS A 971 -10.41 15.00 7.14
N LEU A 972 -10.65 13.95 6.35
CA LEU A 972 -9.62 13.41 5.44
C LEU A 972 -9.16 14.45 4.41
N ARG A 973 -10.07 15.32 3.95
CA ARG A 973 -9.74 16.42 3.04
C ARG A 973 -8.92 17.49 3.76
N ASP A 974 -9.37 17.93 4.93
CA ASP A 974 -8.67 18.93 5.74
C ASP A 974 -7.23 18.49 6.06
N VAL A 975 -7.03 17.21 6.35
CA VAL A 975 -5.70 16.68 6.66
C VAL A 975 -4.81 16.54 5.41
N ASP A 976 -5.37 16.24 4.24
CA ASP A 976 -4.59 16.25 2.99
C ASP A 976 -4.10 17.67 2.67
N ASP A 977 -4.96 18.68 2.83
CA ASP A 977 -4.62 20.08 2.65
C ASP A 977 -3.59 20.57 3.70
N LEU A 978 -3.74 20.15 4.96
CA LEU A 978 -2.76 20.40 6.00
C LEU A 978 -1.39 19.79 5.67
N ARG A 979 -1.36 18.58 5.12
CA ARG A 979 -0.10 17.92 4.74
C ARG A 979 0.66 18.75 3.69
N LYS A 980 -0.05 19.36 2.73
CA LYS A 980 0.54 20.24 1.71
C LYS A 980 1.04 21.54 2.32
N THR A 981 0.18 22.25 3.06
CA THR A 981 0.51 23.54 3.65
C THR A 981 1.63 23.45 4.70
N SER A 982 1.72 22.34 5.44
CA SER A 982 2.80 22.11 6.42
C SER A 982 4.20 22.15 5.81
N GLN A 983 4.36 21.87 4.50
CA GLN A 983 5.67 21.98 3.85
C GLN A 983 6.19 23.42 3.81
N ASN A 984 5.31 24.42 3.87
CA ASN A 984 5.69 25.83 3.93
C ASN A 984 6.38 26.18 5.27
N ALA A 985 6.26 25.33 6.30
CA ALA A 985 6.95 25.54 7.58
C ALA A 985 8.49 25.46 7.47
N VAL A 986 9.01 24.88 6.37
CA VAL A 986 10.46 24.94 6.04
C VAL A 986 10.90 26.41 5.88
N TYR A 987 10.00 27.26 5.38
CA TYR A 987 9.94 28.73 5.47
C TYR A 987 10.52 29.31 6.77
N GLU A 988 10.02 28.76 7.87
CA GLU A 988 10.17 29.29 9.23
C GLU A 988 11.25 28.55 10.03
N GLN A 989 12.06 27.71 9.38
CA GLN A 989 13.06 26.83 10.03
C GLN A 989 12.46 25.87 11.08
N LYS A 990 11.19 25.49 10.92
CA LYS A 990 10.52 24.46 11.73
C LYS A 990 10.46 23.14 10.98
N ASP A 991 10.33 22.03 11.70
CA ASP A 991 10.10 20.71 11.11
C ASP A 991 8.63 20.59 10.65
N PRO A 992 8.34 20.43 9.34
CA PRO A 992 6.99 20.25 8.83
C PRO A 992 6.21 19.11 9.48
N LEU A 993 6.87 18.03 9.89
CA LEU A 993 6.21 16.88 10.50
C LEU A 993 5.70 17.22 11.91
N VAL A 994 6.44 18.04 12.66
CA VAL A 994 6.03 18.47 14.00
C VAL A 994 4.82 19.39 13.90
N VAL A 995 4.85 20.35 12.98
CA VAL A 995 3.70 21.25 12.71
C VAL A 995 2.49 20.43 12.29
N TYR A 996 2.66 19.50 11.34
CA TYR A 996 1.59 18.60 10.91
C TYR A 996 0.99 17.79 12.06
N LYS A 997 1.82 17.22 12.94
CA LYS A 997 1.35 16.45 14.11
C LYS A 997 0.49 17.27 15.07
N GLN A 998 0.90 18.51 15.34
CA GLN A 998 0.18 19.40 16.26
C GLN A 998 -1.15 19.86 15.66
N GLU A 999 -1.11 20.37 14.43
CA GLU A 999 -2.31 20.88 13.76
C GLU A 999 -3.30 19.76 13.43
N SER A 1000 -2.82 18.59 12.97
CA SER A 1000 -3.68 17.44 12.67
C SER A 1000 -4.40 16.94 13.92
N PHE A 1001 -3.74 16.96 15.08
CA PHE A 1001 -4.38 16.62 16.35
C PHE A 1001 -5.50 17.61 16.72
N HIS A 1002 -5.28 18.91 16.54
CA HIS A 1002 -6.30 19.93 16.83
C HIS A 1002 -7.51 19.85 15.89
N ILE A 1003 -7.28 19.63 14.59
CA ILE A 1003 -8.36 19.40 13.62
C ILE A 1003 -9.15 18.14 13.97
N PHE A 1004 -8.46 17.05 14.33
CA PHE A 1004 -9.11 15.80 14.75
C PHE A 1004 -9.95 15.96 16.02
N GLN A 1005 -9.43 16.65 17.05
CA GLN A 1005 -10.20 16.95 18.27
C GLN A 1005 -11.45 17.78 17.98
N ARG A 1006 -11.33 18.78 17.10
CA ARG A 1006 -12.48 19.59 16.69
C ARG A 1006 -13.51 18.75 15.94
N MET A 1007 -13.07 17.87 15.03
CA MET A 1007 -13.97 16.97 14.33
C MET A 1007 -14.70 16.04 15.29
N LEU A 1008 -14.00 15.43 16.26
CA LEU A 1008 -14.64 14.57 17.27
C LEU A 1008 -15.71 15.32 18.09
N ASP A 1009 -15.43 16.55 18.52
CA ASP A 1009 -16.40 17.39 19.24
C ASP A 1009 -17.63 17.71 18.37
N THR A 1010 -17.41 18.08 17.09
CA THR A 1010 -18.50 18.30 16.12
C THR A 1010 -19.33 17.04 15.91
N VAL A 1011 -18.69 15.90 15.64
CA VAL A 1011 -19.35 14.61 15.41
C VAL A 1011 -20.20 14.21 16.62
N ASN A 1012 -19.62 14.26 17.83
CA ASN A 1012 -20.34 13.93 19.05
C ASN A 1012 -21.58 14.85 19.21
N LYS A 1013 -21.43 16.17 18.98
CA LYS A 1013 -22.54 17.14 19.07
C LYS A 1013 -23.63 16.89 18.04
N GLU A 1014 -23.26 16.60 16.78
CA GLU A 1014 -24.24 16.30 15.72
C GLU A 1014 -24.99 15.00 16.03
N ILE A 1015 -24.28 13.93 16.42
CA ILE A 1015 -24.87 12.64 16.78
C ILE A 1015 -25.84 12.82 17.94
N ILE A 1016 -25.40 13.40 19.05
CA ILE A 1016 -26.23 13.57 20.24
C ILE A 1016 -27.44 14.46 19.91
N SER A 1017 -27.24 15.59 19.21
CA SER A 1017 -28.37 16.43 18.79
C SER A 1017 -29.39 15.65 17.95
N PHE A 1018 -28.96 14.81 17.02
CA PHE A 1018 -29.88 14.04 16.18
C PHE A 1018 -30.58 12.93 16.97
N LEU A 1019 -29.85 12.19 17.81
CA LEU A 1019 -30.42 11.15 18.66
C LEU A 1019 -31.46 11.70 19.62
N PHE A 1020 -31.22 12.89 20.18
CA PHE A 1020 -32.21 13.56 21.03
C PHE A 1020 -33.35 14.13 20.22
N LYS A 1021 -33.15 14.77 19.06
CA LYS A 1021 -34.27 15.39 18.30
C LYS A 1021 -35.03 14.45 17.38
N GLY A 1022 -34.51 13.27 17.11
CA GLY A 1022 -35.06 12.33 16.16
C GLY A 1022 -36.48 11.92 16.51
N GLU A 1023 -37.42 12.28 15.65
CA GLU A 1023 -38.83 11.93 15.78
C GLU A 1023 -39.32 11.20 14.53
N LEU A 1024 -40.35 10.37 14.71
CA LEU A 1024 -41.09 9.77 13.61
C LEU A 1024 -41.91 10.87 12.91
N PRO A 1025 -41.96 10.91 11.57
CA PRO A 1025 -42.75 11.90 10.87
C PRO A 1025 -44.22 11.79 11.28
N ASN A 1026 -44.80 12.93 11.60
CA ASN A 1026 -46.14 13.03 12.16
C ASN A 1026 -47.16 12.52 11.12
N THR A 1027 -47.85 11.42 11.42
CA THR A 1027 -48.79 10.71 10.52
C THR A 1027 -50.01 11.53 10.10
N GLN A 1028 -50.15 12.77 10.56
CA GLN A 1028 -51.23 13.68 10.18
C GLN A 1028 -50.94 14.56 8.97
N LYS A 1029 -49.76 14.48 8.33
CA LYS A 1029 -49.45 15.38 7.20
C LYS A 1029 -49.01 14.78 5.86
N GLU A 1030 -48.68 13.51 5.73
CA GLU A 1030 -48.35 12.94 4.40
C GLU A 1030 -48.91 11.52 4.23
N GLU A 1031 -50.04 11.43 3.51
CA GLU A 1031 -50.49 10.20 2.86
C GLU A 1031 -49.57 9.90 1.67
N SER A 1032 -48.39 9.32 1.92
CA SER A 1032 -47.63 8.57 0.90
C SER A 1032 -46.48 7.81 1.55
N VAL A 1033 -46.79 6.66 2.14
CA VAL A 1033 -45.80 5.58 2.22
C VAL A 1033 -45.68 5.03 0.80
N GLU A 1034 -44.64 5.44 0.07
CA GLU A 1034 -44.36 4.90 -1.26
C GLU A 1034 -43.90 3.44 -1.12
N GLU A 1035 -44.80 2.53 -1.44
CA GLU A 1035 -44.47 1.15 -1.81
C GLU A 1035 -43.61 1.19 -3.08
N THR A 1036 -42.31 0.91 -2.96
CA THR A 1036 -41.45 0.66 -4.12
C THR A 1036 -40.86 -0.74 -4.05
N GLU A 1037 -41.11 -1.50 -5.12
CA GLU A 1037 -40.62 -2.86 -5.34
C GLU A 1037 -39.08 -2.88 -5.35
N SER A 1038 -38.48 -3.69 -4.48
CA SER A 1038 -37.05 -3.98 -4.50
C SER A 1038 -36.69 -4.73 -5.78
N VAL A 1039 -35.86 -4.11 -6.64
CA VAL A 1039 -35.19 -4.80 -7.74
C VAL A 1039 -33.92 -5.46 -7.18
N ASN A 1040 -33.78 -6.75 -7.50
CA ASN A 1040 -32.75 -7.73 -7.09
C ASN A 1040 -31.31 -7.24 -6.97
#